data_AF-A0A0V0PY13-F1
#
_entry.id   AF-A0A0V0PY13-F1
#
_cell.length_a   1.000
_cell.length_b   1.000
_cell.length_c   1.000
_cell.angle_alpha   90.00
_cell.angle_beta   90.00
_cell.angle_gamma   90.00
#
_symmetry.space_group_name_H-M   'P 1'
#
loop_
_entity.id
_entity.type
_entity.pdbx_description
1 polymer ?
#
loop_
_entity_poly.entity_id
_entity_poly.type
_entity_poly.pdbx_seq_one_letter_code
_entity_poly.pdbx_strand_id
1 'polypeptide(L)'
;MRRVGNSPKVPLMANPQRSARRGPAFAASLIALAAAAGLSFLGARAAADFIETRSAQDLRAALADYDWVQVRTDGLQVQLEGIAPDEVQRFRARVRAETVVDSGRVIDKMQVAASAELVTPAFEVELLRNDQGISIIGLVPAGLDRAALVERLKRQTGAARVSDLMEGADYPVPEGWEDAFAFGLKAAQLARQAKVSIAAGEVSVRAIAGSPREKRDLETALERAKPAGVTLTADITAPRPVIAPFTLRFVKDATGTRFDACAADTESARDRILEAGRAAGVPGEPQCTLGLGAPSPRWADAAVPAIRAVEALGAGSVTISDTDVALFAPADVEAARFDEAAGRLEAALPPAFTLAARHEKPGEAEAGPAEFSALVDPGGVSLRGRITDERMRDAVESLARARFGQVDSALRSDASVPEGWTLRAIAALEALDGLARGEARVTRDLVRISGVSGSQTASDVAAARLAQRLGAGARYELAIRYDRRMDPLLGLPSGIECVDRLNAAMQESEIGFEPNKSVIAGDPGPTLARLAETMKLCADFRIEIGGHTDSQGSEGFNAELSRARAQAVLAVMTAAGIDTANMTAKGYGESRPIAENDTDAGREANRRIEFLLLADDPVVTEVPAPAELVKGVTDSPEAVAARVAAAALHAATAAIGPALGVPTDPEAALSAATEPVRLLLSGVDPSRMASRPAQEAALPELPALWAATLPAASLLPEAAEVVEPAEAATRPVQEALVGAAIEAATIPARDALHVNRPLPRPEPASAP
;
A
#
# COMPACT_ATOMS: atom_id res chain seq x y z
N MET A 1 29.12 -87.03 66.80
CA MET A 1 29.33 -88.30 67.54
C MET A 1 28.02 -89.07 67.55
N ARG A 2 28.03 -90.34 67.08
CA ARG A 2 27.24 -91.51 67.59
C ARG A 2 25.71 -91.40 67.51
N ARG A 3 24.93 -92.35 66.97
CA ARG A 3 24.92 -93.83 66.95
C ARG A 3 23.86 -94.21 65.88
N VAL A 4 24.05 -95.14 64.93
CA VAL A 4 24.18 -96.61 65.03
C VAL A 4 23.02 -97.31 65.74
N GLY A 5 22.39 -98.24 65.01
CA GLY A 5 21.65 -99.40 65.51
C GLY A 5 20.14 -99.16 65.62
N ASN A 6 19.25 -100.09 65.33
CA ASN A 6 19.44 -101.54 65.23
C ASN A 6 18.19 -102.15 64.57
N SER A 7 18.39 -103.22 63.78
CA SER A 7 17.34 -104.19 63.45
C SER A 7 16.79 -104.88 64.71
N PRO A 8 15.71 -105.66 64.55
CA PRO A 8 15.88 -107.07 64.89
C PRO A 8 15.30 -108.03 63.83
N LYS A 9 16.06 -109.11 63.60
CA LYS A 9 15.65 -110.39 63.00
C LYS A 9 15.26 -111.33 64.13
N VAL A 10 14.23 -112.19 63.99
CA VAL A 10 14.19 -113.60 64.46
C VAL A 10 12.99 -114.34 63.75
N PRO A 11 12.85 -115.69 63.74
CA PRO A 11 13.48 -116.61 62.78
C PRO A 11 12.54 -117.69 62.13
N LEU A 12 13.17 -118.45 61.22
CA LEU A 12 12.95 -119.83 60.72
C LEU A 12 11.74 -120.68 61.21
N MET A 13 11.07 -121.33 60.24
CA MET A 13 10.95 -122.80 60.18
C MET A 13 10.75 -123.28 58.72
N ALA A 14 11.32 -124.45 58.41
CA ALA A 14 11.47 -125.03 57.08
C ALA A 14 10.35 -126.04 56.74
N ASN A 15 9.98 -126.16 55.46
CA ASN A 15 9.83 -127.47 54.78
C ASN A 15 9.79 -127.32 53.24
N PRO A 16 10.32 -128.27 52.44
CA PRO A 16 10.55 -128.11 51.02
C PRO A 16 9.52 -128.81 50.12
N GLN A 17 9.68 -128.59 48.81
CA GLN A 17 9.07 -129.26 47.66
C GLN A 17 7.68 -128.78 47.22
N ARG A 18 7.65 -128.06 46.09
CA ARG A 18 6.97 -128.51 44.86
C ARG A 18 7.42 -127.70 43.66
N SER A 19 8.05 -128.39 42.72
CA SER A 19 8.29 -127.96 41.36
C SER A 19 6.96 -127.86 40.59
N ALA A 20 6.71 -126.74 39.92
CA ALA A 20 5.78 -126.69 38.80
C ALA A 20 6.10 -125.48 37.90
N ARG A 21 6.54 -125.79 36.68
CA ARG A 21 6.70 -124.93 35.52
C ARG A 21 5.62 -123.82 35.46
N ARG A 22 6.02 -122.55 35.54
CA ARG A 22 5.22 -121.38 35.11
C ARG A 22 6.05 -120.34 34.35
N GLY A 23 6.97 -120.79 33.49
CA GLY A 23 7.68 -119.92 32.54
C GLY A 23 6.77 -119.24 31.49
N PRO A 24 5.76 -119.91 30.88
CA PRO A 24 4.97 -119.29 29.82
C PRO A 24 3.81 -118.41 30.32
N ALA A 25 3.23 -118.71 31.49
CA ALA A 25 2.07 -117.97 32.01
C ALA A 25 2.43 -116.57 32.57
N PHE A 26 3.62 -116.42 33.14
CA PHE A 26 4.11 -115.14 33.66
C PHE A 26 4.52 -114.20 32.50
N ALA A 27 5.17 -114.75 31.47
CA ALA A 27 5.50 -114.02 30.25
C ALA A 27 4.25 -113.55 29.49
N ALA A 28 3.22 -114.42 29.36
CA ALA A 28 1.95 -114.04 28.74
C ALA A 28 1.21 -112.93 29.49
N SER A 29 1.26 -112.93 30.84
CA SER A 29 0.64 -111.88 31.67
C SER A 29 1.37 -110.54 31.54
N LEU A 30 2.71 -110.55 31.46
CA LEU A 30 3.52 -109.35 31.19
C LEU A 30 3.26 -108.79 29.80
N ILE A 31 3.12 -109.63 28.78
CA ILE A 31 2.77 -109.20 27.41
C ILE A 31 1.36 -108.59 27.38
N ALA A 32 0.39 -109.19 28.06
CA ALA A 32 -0.98 -108.65 28.14
C ALA A 32 -1.03 -107.31 28.88
N LEU A 33 -0.30 -107.16 29.99
CA LEU A 33 -0.18 -105.88 30.71
C LEU A 33 0.55 -104.82 29.88
N ALA A 34 1.62 -105.18 29.17
CA ALA A 34 2.33 -104.27 28.27
C ALA A 34 1.45 -103.85 27.08
N ALA A 35 0.66 -104.77 26.52
CA ALA A 35 -0.31 -104.46 25.47
C ALA A 35 -1.44 -103.56 25.98
N ALA A 36 -1.98 -103.80 27.16
CA ALA A 36 -2.99 -102.95 27.79
C ALA A 36 -2.44 -101.55 28.13
N ALA A 37 -1.21 -101.47 28.63
CA ALA A 37 -0.51 -100.21 28.86
C ALA A 37 -0.25 -99.46 27.55
N GLY A 38 0.17 -100.16 26.50
CA GLY A 38 0.36 -99.60 25.16
C GLY A 38 -0.95 -99.06 24.56
N LEU A 39 -2.05 -99.83 24.65
CA LEU A 39 -3.37 -99.39 24.21
C LEU A 39 -3.89 -98.21 25.03
N SER A 40 -3.67 -98.19 26.34
CA SER A 40 -4.06 -97.07 27.20
C SER A 40 -3.25 -95.81 26.88
N PHE A 41 -1.96 -95.94 26.61
CA PHE A 41 -1.11 -94.84 26.18
C PHE A 41 -1.52 -94.31 24.80
N LEU A 42 -1.80 -95.19 23.84
CA LEU A 42 -2.31 -94.80 22.52
C LEU A 42 -3.67 -94.13 22.60
N GLY A 43 -4.58 -94.64 23.44
CA GLY A 43 -5.89 -94.03 23.68
C GLY A 43 -5.78 -92.66 24.35
N ALA A 44 -4.91 -92.52 25.36
CA ALA A 44 -4.65 -91.23 26.01
C ALA A 44 -4.02 -90.22 25.04
N ARG A 45 -3.09 -90.66 24.19
CA ARG A 45 -2.49 -89.81 23.15
C ARG A 45 -3.52 -89.36 22.12
N ALA A 46 -4.34 -90.29 21.60
CA ALA A 46 -5.39 -89.96 20.65
C ALA A 46 -6.44 -89.01 21.24
N ALA A 47 -6.77 -89.16 22.53
CA ALA A 47 -7.68 -88.24 23.22
C ALA A 47 -7.06 -86.85 23.42
N ALA A 48 -5.77 -86.77 23.78
CA ALA A 48 -5.04 -85.51 23.88
C ALA A 48 -4.97 -84.80 22.52
N ASP A 49 -4.53 -85.51 21.47
CA ASP A 49 -4.45 -84.99 20.10
C ASP A 49 -5.83 -84.47 19.61
N PHE A 50 -6.92 -85.19 19.94
CA PHE A 50 -8.28 -84.77 19.60
C PHE A 50 -8.69 -83.48 20.33
N ILE A 51 -8.44 -83.38 21.64
CA ILE A 51 -8.77 -82.20 22.44
C ILE A 51 -7.95 -80.98 22.00
N GLU A 52 -6.66 -81.17 21.72
CA GLU A 52 -5.78 -80.12 21.22
C GLU A 52 -6.25 -79.60 19.87
N THR A 53 -6.50 -80.49 18.91
CA THR A 53 -6.93 -80.13 17.56
C THR A 53 -8.27 -79.39 17.60
N ARG A 54 -9.22 -79.88 18.41
CA ARG A 54 -10.54 -79.26 18.55
C ARG A 54 -10.46 -77.90 19.22
N SER A 55 -9.74 -77.79 20.34
CA SER A 55 -9.57 -76.52 21.07
C SER A 55 -8.88 -75.48 20.19
N ALA A 56 -7.86 -75.88 19.43
CA ALA A 56 -7.15 -74.98 18.51
C ALA A 56 -8.05 -74.47 17.38
N GLN A 57 -8.93 -75.31 16.82
CA GLN A 57 -9.89 -74.90 15.80
C GLN A 57 -10.94 -73.93 16.36
N ASP A 58 -11.53 -74.25 17.51
CA ASP A 58 -12.57 -73.43 18.13
C ASP A 58 -12.02 -72.06 18.57
N LEU A 59 -10.80 -71.99 19.11
CA LEU A 59 -10.16 -70.71 19.45
C LEU A 59 -9.81 -69.87 18.22
N ARG A 60 -9.26 -70.49 17.16
CA ARG A 60 -8.94 -69.75 15.92
C ARG A 60 -10.21 -69.14 15.29
N ALA A 61 -11.33 -69.85 15.37
CA ALA A 61 -12.62 -69.32 14.91
C ALA A 61 -13.11 -68.16 15.79
N ALA A 62 -12.97 -68.26 17.11
CA ALA A 62 -13.44 -67.22 18.04
C ALA A 62 -12.56 -65.97 18.07
N LEU A 63 -11.30 -66.09 17.67
CA LEU A 63 -10.31 -65.01 17.59
C LEU A 63 -10.06 -64.53 16.16
N ALA A 64 -10.95 -64.85 15.21
CA ALA A 64 -10.79 -64.45 13.81
C ALA A 64 -10.66 -62.94 13.60
N ASP A 65 -11.23 -62.13 14.50
CA ASP A 65 -11.14 -60.67 14.49
C ASP A 65 -9.79 -60.13 15.04
N TYR A 66 -8.92 -61.01 15.54
CA TYR A 66 -7.61 -60.69 16.11
C TYR A 66 -6.52 -61.40 15.32
N ASP A 67 -6.28 -60.95 14.09
CA ASP A 67 -5.32 -61.51 13.13
C ASP A 67 -3.86 -61.53 13.62
N TRP A 68 -3.52 -60.65 14.56
CA TRP A 68 -2.22 -60.58 15.23
C TRP A 68 -2.04 -61.64 16.34
N VAL A 69 -3.09 -62.40 16.71
CA VAL A 69 -3.04 -63.45 17.74
C VAL A 69 -2.78 -64.82 17.13
N GLN A 70 -1.74 -65.49 17.62
CA GLN A 70 -1.40 -66.87 17.30
C GLN A 70 -1.79 -67.79 18.46
N VAL A 71 -2.52 -68.86 18.15
CA VAL A 71 -2.98 -69.85 19.14
C VAL A 71 -2.14 -71.13 19.04
N ARG A 72 -1.52 -71.52 20.15
CA ARG A 72 -0.83 -72.82 20.33
C ARG A 72 -1.49 -73.63 21.42
N THR A 73 -1.57 -74.95 21.25
CA THR A 73 -2.16 -75.88 22.22
C THR A 73 -1.12 -76.91 22.64
N ASP A 74 -1.09 -77.26 23.93
CA ASP A 74 -0.24 -78.31 24.50
C ASP A 74 -1.06 -79.06 25.58
N GLY A 75 -1.54 -80.25 25.23
CA GLY A 75 -2.49 -81.02 26.03
C GLY A 75 -3.77 -80.23 26.34
N LEU A 76 -3.94 -79.90 27.61
CA LEU A 76 -5.08 -79.11 28.09
C LEU A 76 -4.81 -77.60 28.08
N GLN A 77 -3.58 -77.14 27.87
CA GLN A 77 -3.24 -75.72 27.91
C GLN A 77 -3.30 -75.07 26.53
N VAL A 78 -3.64 -73.79 26.51
CA VAL A 78 -3.72 -72.95 25.32
C VAL A 78 -2.87 -71.71 25.55
N GLN A 79 -1.95 -71.42 24.63
CA GLN A 79 -1.07 -70.26 24.67
C GLN A 79 -1.48 -69.28 23.58
N LEU A 80 -1.69 -68.02 23.96
CA LEU A 80 -1.94 -66.91 23.06
C LEU A 80 -0.64 -66.11 22.91
N GLU A 81 -0.11 -66.04 21.69
CA GLU A 81 1.13 -65.33 21.33
C GLU A 81 0.81 -64.25 20.29
N GLY A 82 1.56 -63.16 20.24
CA GLY A 82 1.32 -62.07 19.28
C GLY A 82 1.70 -60.69 19.80
N ILE A 83 1.68 -59.68 18.92
CA ILE A 83 1.91 -58.27 19.29
C ILE A 83 0.61 -57.51 19.07
N ALA A 84 -0.03 -57.11 20.16
CA ALA A 84 -1.27 -56.34 20.15
C ALA A 84 -0.99 -54.88 19.78
N PRO A 85 -1.88 -54.23 18.99
CA PRO A 85 -1.77 -52.80 18.67
C PRO A 85 -1.81 -51.89 19.91
N ASP A 86 -2.61 -52.27 20.90
CA ASP A 86 -2.76 -51.58 22.18
C ASP A 86 -3.16 -52.57 23.29
N GLU A 87 -3.10 -52.11 24.55
CA GLU A 87 -3.44 -52.93 25.73
C GLU A 87 -4.92 -53.35 25.76
N VAL A 88 -5.81 -52.56 25.15
CA VAL A 88 -7.26 -52.83 25.12
C VAL A 88 -7.53 -54.04 24.21
N GLN A 89 -6.91 -54.08 23.04
CA GLN A 89 -7.00 -55.19 22.09
C GLN A 89 -6.40 -56.47 22.68
N ARG A 90 -5.25 -56.37 23.36
CA ARG A 90 -4.62 -57.49 24.10
C ARG A 90 -5.59 -58.12 25.10
N PHE A 91 -6.21 -57.28 25.92
CA PHE A 91 -7.15 -57.72 26.95
C PHE A 91 -8.41 -58.35 26.34
N ARG A 92 -8.99 -57.72 25.30
CA ARG A 92 -10.20 -58.23 24.62
C ARG A 92 -9.97 -59.58 23.96
N ALA A 93 -8.83 -59.79 23.31
CA ALA A 93 -8.47 -61.08 22.73
C ALA A 93 -8.37 -62.17 23.80
N ARG A 94 -7.73 -61.88 24.95
CA ARG A 94 -7.64 -62.84 26.06
C ARG A 94 -9.02 -63.22 26.60
N VAL A 95 -9.84 -62.23 26.93
CA VAL A 95 -11.20 -62.47 27.45
C VAL A 95 -12.03 -63.25 26.44
N ARG A 96 -11.88 -62.98 25.14
CA ARG A 96 -12.58 -63.72 24.09
C ARG A 96 -12.16 -65.20 24.06
N ALA A 97 -10.88 -65.50 24.22
CA ALA A 97 -10.38 -66.88 24.32
C ALA A 97 -10.96 -67.62 25.54
N GLU A 98 -11.07 -66.95 26.68
CA GLU A 98 -11.63 -67.48 27.94
C GLU A 98 -13.14 -67.80 27.84
N THR A 99 -13.84 -67.32 26.81
CA THR A 99 -15.24 -67.72 26.55
C THR A 99 -15.37 -69.08 25.87
N VAL A 100 -14.30 -69.57 25.25
CA VAL A 100 -14.29 -70.82 24.47
C VAL A 100 -13.65 -71.97 25.26
N VAL A 101 -12.61 -71.64 26.04
CA VAL A 101 -11.92 -72.58 26.93
C VAL A 101 -11.85 -72.00 28.33
N ASP A 102 -11.88 -72.86 29.33
CA ASP A 102 -11.77 -72.46 30.74
C ASP A 102 -10.56 -71.54 30.97
N SER A 103 -10.75 -70.47 31.75
CA SER A 103 -9.72 -69.47 32.02
C SER A 103 -8.45 -70.05 32.63
N GLY A 104 -8.54 -71.14 33.41
CA GLY A 104 -7.38 -71.83 33.98
C GLY A 104 -6.50 -72.54 32.95
N ARG A 105 -6.96 -72.63 31.69
CA ARG A 105 -6.24 -73.26 30.58
C ARG A 105 -5.56 -72.25 29.66
N VAL A 106 -5.85 -70.96 29.78
CA VAL A 106 -5.32 -69.90 28.91
C VAL A 106 -4.05 -69.29 29.50
N ILE A 107 -2.99 -69.29 28.71
CA ILE A 107 -1.70 -68.67 29.02
C ILE A 107 -1.49 -67.51 28.05
N ASP A 108 -1.54 -66.29 28.59
CA ASP A 108 -1.30 -65.05 27.84
C ASP A 108 0.19 -64.77 27.71
N LYS A 109 0.73 -64.92 26.49
CA LYS A 109 2.09 -64.56 26.09
C LYS A 109 2.10 -63.42 25.05
N MET A 110 0.99 -62.70 24.91
CA MET A 110 0.87 -61.59 23.97
C MET A 110 1.63 -60.36 24.51
N GLN A 111 2.30 -59.63 23.63
CA GLN A 111 3.00 -58.36 23.91
C GLN A 111 2.19 -57.18 23.35
N VAL A 112 2.51 -55.95 23.74
CA VAL A 112 1.90 -54.73 23.16
C VAL A 112 2.95 -53.97 22.35
N ALA A 113 2.56 -53.44 21.20
CA ALA A 113 3.42 -52.63 20.35
C ALA A 113 3.97 -51.42 21.14
N ALA A 114 5.29 -51.20 21.07
CA ALA A 114 5.90 -50.04 21.69
C ALA A 114 5.38 -48.76 21.03
N SER A 115 4.88 -47.81 21.83
CA SER A 115 4.49 -46.49 21.34
C SER A 115 5.72 -45.77 20.78
N ALA A 116 5.59 -45.13 19.61
CA ALA A 116 6.67 -44.38 18.98
C ALA A 116 7.27 -43.33 19.94
N GLU A 117 8.60 -43.24 20.00
CA GLU A 117 9.30 -42.22 20.77
C GLU A 117 8.84 -40.83 20.34
N LEU A 118 8.52 -39.98 21.32
CA LEU A 118 8.13 -38.58 21.12
C LEU A 118 9.32 -37.83 20.51
N VAL A 119 9.24 -37.45 19.23
CA VAL A 119 10.23 -36.59 18.59
C VAL A 119 10.10 -35.19 19.18
N THR A 120 11.18 -34.66 19.76
CA THR A 120 11.20 -33.28 20.25
C THR A 120 11.11 -32.31 19.07
N PRO A 121 10.21 -31.31 19.11
CA PRO A 121 10.09 -30.31 18.05
C PRO A 121 11.39 -29.50 17.94
N ALA A 122 11.76 -29.14 16.70
CA ALA A 122 12.94 -28.32 16.43
C ALA A 122 12.66 -26.84 16.77
N PHE A 123 13.69 -26.12 17.23
CA PHE A 123 13.63 -24.67 17.29
C PHE A 123 13.68 -24.11 15.87
N GLU A 124 12.64 -23.37 15.50
CA GLU A 124 12.50 -22.74 14.19
C GLU A 124 11.78 -21.40 14.39
N VAL A 125 12.29 -20.34 13.75
CA VAL A 125 11.72 -19.00 13.83
C VAL A 125 11.55 -18.42 12.44
N GLU A 126 10.37 -17.87 12.18
CA GLU A 126 10.08 -17.06 11.01
C GLU A 126 9.95 -15.58 11.40
N LEU A 127 10.72 -14.73 10.75
CA LEU A 127 10.57 -13.28 10.78
C LEU A 127 9.94 -12.78 9.49
N LEU A 128 8.81 -12.11 9.62
CA LEU A 128 8.13 -11.43 8.52
C LEU A 128 8.31 -9.93 8.71
N ARG A 129 8.96 -9.27 7.76
CA ARG A 129 9.16 -7.81 7.75
C ARG A 129 8.55 -7.19 6.51
N ASN A 130 7.80 -6.12 6.71
CA ASN A 130 7.27 -5.24 5.67
C ASN A 130 7.33 -3.78 6.13
N ASP A 131 6.74 -2.86 5.35
CA ASP A 131 6.75 -1.42 5.66
C ASP A 131 5.91 -1.06 6.91
N GLN A 132 4.97 -1.92 7.30
CA GLN A 132 4.08 -1.70 8.44
C GLN A 132 4.68 -2.20 9.77
N GLY A 133 5.59 -3.17 9.72
CA GLY A 133 6.21 -3.72 10.92
C GLY A 133 6.95 -5.03 10.73
N ILE A 134 7.27 -5.65 11.86
CA ILE A 134 7.94 -6.96 11.95
C ILE A 134 7.04 -7.90 12.76
N SER A 135 6.82 -9.12 12.28
CA SER A 135 6.20 -10.21 13.03
C SER A 135 7.20 -11.35 13.20
N ILE A 136 7.33 -11.86 14.42
CA ILE A 136 8.25 -12.95 14.75
C ILE A 136 7.41 -14.12 15.26
N ILE A 137 7.53 -15.28 14.64
CA ILE A 137 6.71 -16.46 14.91
C ILE A 137 7.64 -17.66 15.06
N GLY A 138 7.40 -18.53 16.03
CA GLY A 138 8.12 -19.81 16.09
C GLY A 138 8.52 -20.25 17.49
N LEU A 139 9.27 -21.34 17.57
CA LEU A 139 9.70 -21.97 18.81
C LEU A 139 11.13 -21.53 19.13
N VAL A 140 11.36 -21.02 20.35
CA VAL A 140 12.66 -20.55 20.83
C VAL A 140 13.05 -21.19 22.15
N PRO A 141 14.35 -21.25 22.50
CA PRO A 141 14.79 -21.73 23.81
C PRO A 141 14.21 -20.88 24.95
N ALA A 142 13.80 -21.51 26.05
CA ALA A 142 13.24 -20.84 27.22
C ALA A 142 14.16 -19.76 27.84
N GLY A 143 15.48 -19.88 27.64
CA GLY A 143 16.47 -18.90 28.10
C GLY A 143 16.56 -17.62 27.26
N LEU A 144 15.84 -17.49 26.14
CA LEU A 144 15.89 -16.33 25.27
C LEU A 144 15.11 -15.14 25.86
N ASP A 145 15.77 -14.00 26.05
CA ASP A 145 15.11 -12.74 26.45
C ASP A 145 14.35 -12.11 25.26
N ARG A 146 13.08 -12.51 25.12
CA ARG A 146 12.18 -12.02 24.06
C ARG A 146 11.91 -10.52 24.16
N ALA A 147 11.78 -9.97 25.37
CA ALA A 147 11.49 -8.55 25.57
C ALA A 147 12.65 -7.66 25.10
N ALA A 148 13.89 -8.02 25.47
CA ALA A 148 15.07 -7.31 25.01
C ALA A 148 15.28 -7.44 23.48
N LEU A 149 14.89 -8.57 22.89
CA LEU A 149 14.93 -8.78 21.45
C LEU A 149 13.98 -7.84 20.71
N VAL A 150 12.71 -7.80 21.10
CA VAL A 150 11.68 -6.94 20.50
C VAL A 150 12.11 -5.48 20.56
N GLU A 151 12.63 -5.03 21.70
CA GLU A 151 13.11 -3.66 21.87
C GLU A 151 14.35 -3.34 21.01
N ARG A 152 15.26 -4.31 20.85
CA ARG A 152 16.42 -4.14 19.97
C ARG A 152 16.00 -4.00 18.50
N LEU A 153 15.04 -4.82 18.06
CA LEU A 153 14.51 -4.75 16.70
C LEU A 153 13.79 -3.44 16.42
N LYS A 154 12.95 -2.95 17.34
CA LYS A 154 12.31 -1.63 17.22
C LYS A 154 13.35 -0.52 17.00
N ARG A 155 14.40 -0.47 17.83
CA ARG A 155 15.44 0.56 17.74
C ARG A 155 16.28 0.48 16.47
N GLN A 156 16.67 -0.72 16.04
CA GLN A 156 17.61 -0.90 14.93
C GLN A 156 16.95 -0.86 13.55
N THR A 157 15.67 -1.20 13.45
CA THR A 157 14.96 -1.26 12.17
C THR A 157 14.04 -0.07 11.91
N GLY A 158 13.71 0.72 12.94
CA GLY A 158 12.74 1.81 12.85
C GLY A 158 11.30 1.34 12.56
N ALA A 159 11.01 0.05 12.73
CA ALA A 159 9.69 -0.51 12.46
C ALA A 159 8.62 0.08 13.41
N ALA A 160 7.50 0.52 12.84
CA ALA A 160 6.40 1.14 13.59
C ALA A 160 5.75 0.17 14.61
N ARG A 161 5.73 -1.13 14.30
CA ARG A 161 5.21 -2.19 15.16
C ARG A 161 6.08 -3.44 15.06
N VAL A 162 6.30 -4.11 16.20
CA VAL A 162 6.94 -5.43 16.28
C VAL A 162 6.00 -6.35 17.04
N SER A 163 5.52 -7.42 16.40
CA SER A 163 4.63 -8.44 16.97
C SER A 163 5.46 -9.67 17.35
N ASP A 164 5.37 -10.08 18.61
CA ASP A 164 6.00 -11.29 19.13
C ASP A 164 4.93 -12.38 19.28
N LEU A 165 5.07 -13.44 18.48
CA LEU A 165 4.26 -14.65 18.47
C LEU A 165 5.16 -15.88 18.68
N MET A 166 6.32 -15.71 19.34
CA MET A 166 7.22 -16.81 19.66
C MET A 166 6.77 -17.54 20.91
N GLU A 167 7.00 -18.85 20.97
CA GLU A 167 6.80 -19.68 22.15
C GLU A 167 8.14 -20.18 22.69
N GLY A 168 8.31 -20.10 24.01
CA GLY A 168 9.51 -20.58 24.69
C GLY A 168 9.37 -22.05 25.08
N ALA A 169 10.34 -22.88 24.75
CA ALA A 169 10.38 -24.28 25.15
C ALA A 169 11.71 -24.68 25.80
N ASP A 170 11.61 -25.60 26.77
CA ASP A 170 12.73 -26.09 27.57
C ASP A 170 13.26 -27.41 27.01
N TYR A 171 13.89 -27.33 25.83
CA TYR A 171 14.54 -28.45 25.15
C TYR A 171 16.03 -28.16 24.94
N PRO A 172 16.88 -29.20 24.77
CA PRO A 172 18.29 -29.00 24.44
C PRO A 172 18.46 -28.16 23.17
N VAL A 173 19.25 -27.09 23.25
CA VAL A 173 19.53 -26.20 22.12
C VAL A 173 20.49 -26.89 21.15
N PRO A 174 20.12 -27.07 19.88
CA PRO A 174 21.00 -27.66 18.87
C PRO A 174 22.23 -26.78 18.58
N GLU A 175 23.33 -27.41 18.16
CA GLU A 175 24.53 -26.71 17.72
C GLU A 175 24.24 -25.78 16.53
N GLY A 176 24.86 -24.60 16.50
CA GLY A 176 24.68 -23.61 15.43
C GLY A 176 23.37 -22.79 15.50
N TRP A 177 22.50 -23.03 16.48
CA TRP A 177 21.27 -22.23 16.68
C TRP A 177 21.57 -20.75 16.95
N GLU A 178 22.48 -20.45 17.87
CA GLU A 178 22.76 -19.05 18.27
C GLU A 178 23.32 -18.23 17.11
N ASP A 179 24.24 -18.81 16.32
CA ASP A 179 24.83 -18.16 15.15
C ASP A 179 23.79 -17.94 14.04
N ALA A 180 22.96 -18.95 13.76
CA ALA A 180 21.88 -18.85 12.78
C ALA A 180 20.84 -17.80 13.22
N PHE A 181 20.48 -17.78 14.50
CA PHE A 181 19.53 -16.81 15.04
C PHE A 181 20.07 -15.38 14.97
N ALA A 182 21.32 -15.14 15.36
CA ALA A 182 21.95 -13.84 15.25
C ALA A 182 22.05 -13.37 13.79
N PHE A 183 22.44 -14.26 12.88
CA PHE A 183 22.52 -13.96 11.45
C PHE A 183 21.14 -13.68 10.84
N GLY A 184 20.12 -14.46 11.17
CA GLY A 184 18.76 -14.26 10.70
C GLY A 184 18.16 -12.92 11.16
N LEU A 185 18.43 -12.50 12.41
CA LEU A 185 18.07 -11.15 12.87
C LEU A 185 18.80 -10.06 12.07
N LYS A 186 20.08 -10.27 11.74
CA LYS A 186 20.83 -9.32 10.91
C LYS A 186 20.29 -9.26 9.47
N ALA A 187 19.93 -10.40 8.89
CA ALA A 187 19.29 -10.46 7.57
C ALA A 187 17.95 -9.70 7.56
N ALA A 188 17.14 -9.86 8.61
CA ALA A 188 15.90 -9.12 8.79
C ALA A 188 16.13 -7.61 8.96
N GLN A 189 17.29 -7.15 9.42
CA GLN A 189 17.64 -5.72 9.49
C GLN A 189 18.03 -5.14 8.13
N LEU A 190 18.75 -5.92 7.32
CA LEU A 190 19.26 -5.49 6.01
C LEU A 190 18.16 -5.38 4.96
N ALA A 191 17.17 -6.28 4.98
CA ALA A 191 16.06 -6.26 4.02
C ALA A 191 14.84 -5.52 4.57
N ARG A 192 14.23 -4.61 3.79
CA ARG A 192 13.03 -3.85 4.20
C ARG A 192 11.73 -4.65 4.05
N GLN A 193 11.67 -5.54 3.07
CA GLN A 193 10.56 -6.47 2.84
C GLN A 193 11.12 -7.88 2.69
N ALA A 194 10.96 -8.70 3.71
CA ALA A 194 11.52 -10.06 3.71
C ALA A 194 10.78 -11.02 4.63
N LYS A 195 10.79 -12.30 4.23
CA LYS A 195 10.57 -13.45 5.09
C LYS A 195 11.92 -14.10 5.36
N VAL A 196 12.31 -14.17 6.63
CA VAL A 196 13.53 -14.84 7.08
C VAL A 196 13.14 -16.05 7.92
N SER A 197 13.48 -17.25 7.46
CA SER A 197 13.28 -18.49 8.22
C SER A 197 14.62 -18.92 8.81
N ILE A 198 14.64 -19.25 10.10
CA ILE A 198 15.82 -19.56 10.89
C ILE A 198 15.65 -20.94 11.51
N ALA A 199 16.58 -21.83 11.23
CA ALA A 199 16.73 -23.12 11.88
C ALA A 199 18.19 -23.30 12.34
N ALA A 200 18.47 -24.34 13.12
CA ALA A 200 19.84 -24.61 13.58
C ALA A 200 20.79 -24.82 12.39
N GLY A 201 21.78 -23.93 12.25
CA GLY A 201 22.77 -23.97 11.16
C GLY A 201 22.25 -23.54 9.77
N GLU A 202 21.00 -23.10 9.64
CA GLU A 202 20.40 -22.71 8.35
C GLU A 202 19.57 -21.42 8.46
N VAL A 203 19.75 -20.52 7.49
CA VAL A 203 18.94 -19.31 7.33
C VAL A 203 18.47 -19.18 5.89
N SER A 204 17.16 -19.10 5.70
CA SER A 204 16.53 -18.83 4.41
C SER A 204 16.01 -17.40 4.38
N VAL A 205 16.36 -16.64 3.34
CA VAL A 205 15.93 -15.25 3.14
C VAL A 205 15.18 -15.14 1.82
N ARG A 206 13.87 -14.89 1.89
CA ARG A 206 13.06 -14.47 0.74
C ARG A 206 12.79 -12.98 0.85
N ALA A 207 13.28 -12.17 -0.09
CA ALA A 207 13.17 -10.72 -0.01
C ALA A 207 12.77 -10.05 -1.33
N ILE A 208 12.20 -8.86 -1.22
CA ILE A 208 11.91 -7.97 -2.34
C ILE A 208 12.81 -6.74 -2.19
N ALA A 209 13.60 -6.45 -3.22
CA ALA A 209 14.40 -5.24 -3.32
C ALA A 209 13.72 -4.22 -4.25
N GLY A 210 13.89 -2.92 -3.98
CA GLY A 210 13.30 -1.84 -4.77
C GLY A 210 14.02 -1.58 -6.10
N SER A 211 15.22 -2.14 -6.31
CA SER A 211 15.93 -2.03 -7.59
C SER A 211 16.92 -3.20 -7.82
N PRO A 212 17.37 -3.44 -9.07
CA PRO A 212 18.44 -4.41 -9.34
C PRO A 212 19.77 -4.10 -8.64
N ARG A 213 20.04 -2.81 -8.38
CA ARG A 213 21.23 -2.39 -7.62
C ARG A 213 21.08 -2.76 -6.14
N GLU A 214 19.95 -2.42 -5.54
CA GLU A 214 19.64 -2.77 -4.16
C GLU A 214 19.63 -4.29 -3.94
N LYS A 215 19.11 -5.06 -4.90
CA LYS A 215 19.22 -6.53 -4.90
C LYS A 215 20.68 -7.00 -4.76
N ARG A 216 21.57 -6.51 -5.62
CA ARG A 216 23.00 -6.87 -5.58
C ARG A 216 23.68 -6.44 -4.28
N ASP A 217 23.37 -5.23 -3.82
CA ASP A 217 23.89 -4.69 -2.57
C ASP A 217 23.45 -5.55 -1.37
N LEU A 218 22.18 -5.99 -1.36
CA LEU A 218 21.61 -6.87 -0.34
C LEU A 218 22.23 -8.28 -0.39
N GLU A 219 22.34 -8.90 -1.56
CA GLU A 219 23.01 -10.21 -1.75
C GLU A 219 24.46 -10.15 -1.22
N THR A 220 25.19 -9.10 -1.59
CA THR A 220 26.57 -8.90 -1.13
C THR A 220 26.66 -8.68 0.37
N ALA A 221 25.73 -7.92 0.96
CA ALA A 221 25.69 -7.67 2.40
C ALA A 221 25.37 -8.95 3.20
N LEU A 222 24.45 -9.79 2.70
CA LEU A 222 24.10 -11.06 3.34
C LEU A 222 25.27 -12.04 3.29
N GLU A 223 25.95 -12.18 2.15
CA GLU A 223 27.12 -13.06 2.03
C GLU A 223 28.29 -12.61 2.92
N ARG A 224 28.52 -11.30 3.06
CA ARG A 224 29.56 -10.78 3.96
C ARG A 224 29.23 -10.97 5.44
N ALA A 225 27.95 -10.96 5.81
CA ALA A 225 27.51 -11.10 7.19
C ALA A 225 27.36 -12.56 7.63
N LYS A 226 27.42 -13.53 6.71
CA LYS A 226 27.22 -14.96 6.96
C LYS A 226 28.34 -15.57 7.84
N PRO A 227 28.01 -16.17 9.00
CA PRO A 227 28.97 -16.94 9.79
C PRO A 227 29.41 -18.24 9.10
N ALA A 228 30.60 -18.75 9.42
CA ALA A 228 31.16 -19.94 8.78
C ALA A 228 30.33 -21.23 9.00
N GLY A 229 29.58 -21.31 10.11
CA GLY A 229 28.74 -22.46 10.46
C GLY A 229 27.28 -22.38 9.98
N VAL A 230 26.91 -21.36 9.20
CA VAL A 230 25.52 -21.13 8.77
C VAL A 230 25.39 -21.28 7.26
N THR A 231 24.44 -22.10 6.83
CA THR A 231 24.03 -22.22 5.43
C THR A 231 23.01 -21.13 5.11
N LEU A 232 23.30 -20.30 4.11
CA LEU A 232 22.37 -19.26 3.63
C LEU A 232 21.72 -19.69 2.31
N THR A 233 20.39 -19.63 2.27
CA THR A 233 19.62 -19.73 1.03
C THR A 233 18.91 -18.40 0.79
N ALA A 234 19.29 -17.65 -0.24
CA ALA A 234 18.70 -16.34 -0.55
C ALA A 234 17.94 -16.35 -1.89
N ASP A 235 16.68 -15.94 -1.86
CA ASP A 235 15.84 -15.70 -3.03
C ASP A 235 15.35 -14.25 -3.01
N ILE A 236 16.03 -13.39 -3.77
CA ILE A 236 15.80 -11.95 -3.78
C ILE A 236 15.29 -11.54 -5.17
N THR A 237 14.10 -10.92 -5.20
CA THR A 237 13.48 -10.40 -6.42
C THR A 237 13.58 -8.87 -6.47
N ALA A 238 13.66 -8.30 -7.66
CA ALA A 238 13.60 -6.86 -7.87
C ALA A 238 12.61 -6.57 -9.01
N PRO A 239 11.42 -6.02 -8.72
CA PRO A 239 10.46 -5.66 -9.76
C PRO A 239 11.04 -4.56 -10.65
N ARG A 240 10.73 -4.62 -11.95
CA ARG A 240 11.11 -3.55 -12.88
C ARG A 240 10.15 -2.37 -12.70
N PRO A 241 10.64 -1.13 -12.53
CA PRO A 241 9.77 0.04 -12.39
C PRO A 241 8.96 0.24 -13.66
N VAL A 242 7.68 0.60 -13.53
CA VAL A 242 6.84 1.05 -14.65
C VAL A 242 7.15 2.54 -14.88
N ILE A 243 7.52 2.90 -16.10
CA ILE A 243 7.86 4.26 -16.51
C ILE A 243 6.74 4.77 -17.42
N ALA A 244 6.05 5.82 -16.99
CA ALA A 244 5.01 6.50 -17.76
C ALA A 244 5.12 8.02 -17.52
N PRO A 245 5.28 8.85 -18.56
CA PRO A 245 5.49 8.47 -19.97
C PRO A 245 6.85 7.80 -20.20
N PHE A 246 6.95 6.93 -21.22
CA PHE A 246 8.21 6.26 -21.56
C PHE A 246 9.08 7.17 -22.43
N THR A 247 10.08 7.82 -21.82
CA THR A 247 10.79 8.94 -22.46
C THR A 247 12.28 8.71 -22.70
N LEU A 248 12.78 9.25 -23.80
CA LEU A 248 14.21 9.47 -24.05
C LEU A 248 14.43 10.88 -24.60
N ARG A 249 15.35 11.63 -24.00
CA ARG A 249 15.75 12.96 -24.45
C ARG A 249 17.27 13.01 -24.58
N PHE A 250 17.74 13.28 -25.78
CA PHE A 250 19.14 13.40 -26.12
C PHE A 250 19.42 14.81 -26.65
N VAL A 251 20.45 15.46 -26.11
CA VAL A 251 20.77 16.86 -26.40
C VAL A 251 22.25 16.99 -26.77
N LYS A 252 22.53 17.78 -27.80
CA LYS A 252 23.85 18.22 -28.19
C LYS A 252 23.83 19.73 -28.41
N ASP A 253 24.45 20.46 -27.50
CA ASP A 253 24.52 21.92 -27.52
C ASP A 253 25.94 22.39 -27.13
N ALA A 254 26.12 23.71 -26.94
CA ALA A 254 27.41 24.29 -26.55
C ALA A 254 27.92 23.82 -25.18
N THR A 255 27.05 23.30 -24.29
CA THR A 255 27.41 22.77 -22.97
C THR A 255 27.88 21.31 -23.03
N GLY A 256 27.64 20.63 -24.15
CA GLY A 256 28.11 19.27 -24.43
C GLY A 256 26.98 18.29 -24.74
N THR A 257 27.36 17.07 -25.12
CA THR A 257 26.43 15.99 -25.45
C THR A 257 26.00 15.24 -24.20
N ARG A 258 24.69 15.05 -23.99
CA ARG A 258 24.16 14.33 -22.81
C ARG A 258 22.78 13.69 -23.06
N PHE A 259 22.42 12.78 -22.17
CA PHE A 259 21.03 12.34 -21.99
C PHE A 259 20.40 13.16 -20.86
N ASP A 260 19.33 13.90 -21.15
CA ASP A 260 18.51 14.56 -20.13
C ASP A 260 17.49 13.56 -19.54
N ALA A 261 17.05 12.59 -20.35
CA ALA A 261 16.22 11.47 -19.94
C ALA A 261 16.57 10.23 -20.78
N CYS A 262 16.59 9.04 -20.18
CA CYS A 262 16.78 7.80 -20.93
C CYS A 262 16.09 6.63 -20.24
N ALA A 263 15.14 6.03 -20.93
CA ALA A 263 14.49 4.77 -20.56
C ALA A 263 14.77 3.68 -21.60
N ALA A 264 14.85 2.43 -21.14
CA ALA A 264 15.01 1.24 -21.98
C ALA A 264 14.13 0.08 -21.48
N ASP A 265 13.59 -0.69 -22.41
CA ASP A 265 12.65 -1.79 -22.19
C ASP A 265 13.34 -3.15 -22.04
N THR A 266 14.57 -3.27 -22.53
CA THR A 266 15.42 -4.45 -22.39
C THR A 266 16.89 -4.06 -22.18
N GLU A 267 17.70 -4.98 -21.65
CA GLU A 267 19.15 -4.74 -21.50
C GLU A 267 19.82 -4.54 -22.87
N SER A 268 19.42 -5.31 -23.88
CA SER A 268 19.92 -5.15 -25.24
C SER A 268 19.58 -3.78 -25.83
N ALA A 269 18.35 -3.30 -25.60
CA ALA A 269 17.93 -1.96 -26.02
C ALA A 269 18.76 -0.87 -25.31
N ARG A 270 18.94 -0.99 -23.99
CA ARG A 270 19.77 -0.09 -23.18
C ARG A 270 21.17 0.01 -23.75
N ASP A 271 21.82 -1.13 -23.97
CA ASP A 271 23.23 -1.17 -24.38
C ASP A 271 23.42 -0.54 -25.76
N ARG A 272 22.51 -0.81 -26.71
CA ARG A 272 22.48 -0.15 -28.03
C ARG A 272 22.30 1.36 -27.94
N ILE A 273 21.38 1.84 -27.09
CA ILE A 273 21.12 3.27 -26.90
C ILE A 273 22.35 3.96 -26.29
N LEU A 274 22.95 3.36 -25.27
CA LEU A 274 24.15 3.89 -24.62
C LEU A 274 25.36 3.87 -25.55
N GLU A 275 25.50 2.87 -26.42
CA GLU A 275 26.53 2.83 -27.45
C GLU A 275 26.35 3.96 -28.48
N ALA A 276 25.11 4.20 -28.94
CA ALA A 276 24.80 5.33 -29.82
C ALA A 276 25.09 6.68 -29.16
N GLY A 277 24.76 6.85 -27.87
CA GLY A 277 25.09 8.05 -27.12
C GLY A 277 26.60 8.26 -26.98
N ARG A 278 27.36 7.20 -26.69
CA ARG A 278 28.83 7.25 -26.65
C ARG A 278 29.44 7.63 -28.00
N ALA A 279 28.94 7.05 -29.10
CA ALA A 279 29.36 7.42 -30.45
C ALA A 279 29.10 8.91 -30.75
N ALA A 280 27.95 9.42 -30.31
CA ALA A 280 27.58 10.82 -30.47
C ALA A 280 28.29 11.80 -29.50
N GLY A 281 29.14 11.30 -28.60
CA GLY A 281 30.04 12.10 -27.76
C GLY A 281 29.59 12.32 -26.30
N VAL A 282 28.69 11.51 -25.75
CA VAL A 282 28.32 11.61 -24.32
C VAL A 282 29.51 11.23 -23.43
N PRO A 283 29.91 12.07 -22.46
CA PRO A 283 31.06 11.79 -21.59
C PRO A 283 30.74 10.73 -20.53
N GLY A 284 31.77 9.98 -20.12
CA GLY A 284 31.69 9.02 -19.01
C GLY A 284 30.88 7.75 -19.31
N GLU A 285 30.29 7.17 -18.27
CA GLU A 285 29.37 6.03 -18.38
C GLU A 285 27.91 6.52 -18.28
N PRO A 286 27.24 6.81 -19.42
CA PRO A 286 25.86 7.27 -19.40
C PRO A 286 24.93 6.20 -18.82
N GLN A 287 23.94 6.66 -18.05
CA GLN A 287 22.93 5.79 -17.46
C GLN A 287 21.63 5.87 -18.24
N CYS A 288 20.97 4.72 -18.36
CA CYS A 288 19.64 4.63 -18.95
C CYS A 288 18.81 3.64 -18.13
N THR A 289 17.66 4.10 -17.65
CA THR A 289 16.84 3.38 -16.68
C THR A 289 16.12 2.23 -17.36
N LEU A 290 16.25 1.02 -16.81
CA LEU A 290 15.59 -0.16 -17.32
C LEU A 290 14.21 -0.30 -16.66
N GLY A 291 13.12 -0.16 -17.43
CA GLY A 291 11.75 -0.17 -16.90
C GLY A 291 10.72 -0.80 -17.83
N LEU A 292 9.52 -1.05 -17.32
CA LEU A 292 8.34 -1.47 -18.08
C LEU A 292 7.58 -0.22 -18.55
N GLY A 293 6.68 -0.36 -19.53
CA GLY A 293 5.88 0.76 -20.06
C GLY A 293 6.29 1.27 -21.44
N ALA A 294 7.24 0.61 -22.11
CA ALA A 294 7.59 0.98 -23.47
C ALA A 294 6.41 0.75 -24.43
N PRO A 295 6.09 1.73 -25.29
CA PRO A 295 4.95 1.67 -26.22
C PRO A 295 5.16 0.64 -27.34
N SER A 296 6.39 0.22 -27.57
CA SER A 296 6.77 -0.72 -28.62
C SER A 296 8.00 -1.51 -28.23
N PRO A 297 8.07 -2.83 -28.56
CA PRO A 297 9.29 -3.63 -28.40
C PRO A 297 10.43 -3.17 -29.33
N ARG A 298 10.15 -2.25 -30.25
CA ARG A 298 11.12 -1.63 -31.18
C ARG A 298 11.63 -0.29 -30.67
N TRP A 299 11.56 -0.03 -29.37
CA TRP A 299 12.00 1.23 -28.76
C TRP A 299 13.43 1.63 -29.18
N ALA A 300 14.39 0.70 -29.08
CA ALA A 300 15.77 0.97 -29.49
C ALA A 300 15.93 1.22 -31.00
N ASP A 301 15.01 0.73 -31.83
CA ASP A 301 15.01 0.98 -33.28
C ASP A 301 14.54 2.41 -33.61
N ALA A 302 13.79 3.07 -32.72
CA ALA A 302 13.48 4.49 -32.83
C ALA A 302 14.56 5.37 -32.17
N ALA A 303 15.00 4.98 -30.96
CA ALA A 303 15.97 5.76 -30.17
C ALA A 303 17.35 5.88 -30.82
N VAL A 304 17.89 4.80 -31.40
CA VAL A 304 19.25 4.83 -31.99
C VAL A 304 19.32 5.75 -33.22
N PRO A 305 18.41 5.65 -34.21
CA PRO A 305 18.37 6.61 -35.32
C PRO A 305 18.12 8.05 -34.88
N ALA A 306 17.30 8.27 -33.86
CA ALA A 306 17.04 9.60 -33.29
C ALA A 306 18.33 10.24 -32.75
N ILE A 307 19.14 9.50 -31.97
CA ILE A 307 20.44 9.97 -31.47
C ILE A 307 21.40 10.29 -32.63
N ARG A 308 21.46 9.39 -33.63
CA ARG A 308 22.28 9.60 -34.84
C ARG A 308 21.84 10.81 -35.67
N ALA A 309 20.55 11.15 -35.67
CA ALA A 309 20.05 12.34 -36.33
C ALA A 309 20.65 13.60 -35.67
N VAL A 310 20.62 13.69 -34.35
CA VAL A 310 21.22 14.82 -33.61
C VAL A 310 22.75 14.85 -33.77
N GLU A 311 23.41 13.69 -33.77
CA GLU A 311 24.84 13.58 -34.08
C GLU A 311 25.15 14.14 -35.47
N ALA A 312 24.36 13.74 -36.47
CA ALA A 312 24.50 14.18 -37.86
C ALA A 312 24.22 15.66 -38.03
N LEU A 313 23.29 16.26 -37.26
CA LEU A 313 23.04 17.70 -37.26
C LEU A 313 24.22 18.50 -36.66
N GLY A 314 24.92 17.92 -35.68
CA GLY A 314 26.03 18.56 -34.98
C GLY A 314 25.60 19.42 -33.78
N ALA A 315 24.36 19.93 -33.80
CA ALA A 315 23.69 20.60 -32.69
C ALA A 315 22.17 20.35 -32.77
N GLY A 316 21.50 20.30 -31.62
CA GLY A 316 20.06 20.09 -31.53
C GLY A 316 19.63 19.14 -30.41
N SER A 317 18.36 18.79 -30.41
CA SER A 317 17.82 17.83 -29.46
C SER A 317 16.79 16.92 -30.12
N VAL A 318 16.65 15.73 -29.55
CA VAL A 318 15.55 14.83 -29.90
C VAL A 318 14.91 14.32 -28.62
N THR A 319 13.58 14.38 -28.57
CA THR A 319 12.77 13.83 -27.49
C THR A 319 11.84 12.80 -28.07
N ILE A 320 11.83 11.61 -27.47
CA ILE A 320 10.85 10.56 -27.73
C ILE A 320 10.02 10.44 -26.47
N SER A 321 8.71 10.62 -26.57
CA SER A 321 7.75 10.35 -25.50
C SER A 321 6.72 9.39 -26.04
N ASP A 322 6.74 8.17 -25.53
CA ASP A 322 5.94 7.08 -26.06
C ASP A 322 6.16 6.92 -27.58
N THR A 323 5.18 7.18 -28.43
CA THR A 323 5.30 7.07 -29.89
C THR A 323 5.69 8.36 -30.59
N ASP A 324 5.71 9.49 -29.88
CA ASP A 324 5.94 10.80 -30.47
C ASP A 324 7.42 11.15 -30.42
N VAL A 325 8.00 11.43 -31.59
CA VAL A 325 9.40 11.82 -31.77
C VAL A 325 9.45 13.28 -32.17
N ALA A 326 10.04 14.13 -31.33
CA ALA A 326 10.26 15.54 -31.62
C ALA A 326 11.75 15.79 -31.89
N LEU A 327 12.11 16.13 -33.13
CA LEU A 327 13.47 16.52 -33.52
C LEU A 327 13.54 18.04 -33.64
N PHE A 328 14.50 18.66 -32.95
CA PHE A 328 14.73 20.09 -32.99
C PHE A 328 16.16 20.40 -33.44
N ALA A 329 16.28 21.31 -34.42
CA ALA A 329 17.56 21.88 -34.83
C ALA A 329 17.57 23.42 -34.66
N PRO A 330 18.63 23.98 -34.06
CA PRO A 330 18.82 25.42 -33.94
C PRO A 330 19.16 26.08 -35.29
N ALA A 331 19.01 27.40 -35.37
CA ALA A 331 19.09 28.16 -36.63
C ALA A 331 20.47 28.16 -37.31
N ASP A 332 21.53 27.85 -36.55
CA ASP A 332 22.90 27.72 -37.03
C ASP A 332 23.12 26.42 -37.83
N VAL A 333 22.17 25.48 -37.77
CA VAL A 333 22.19 24.27 -38.61
C VAL A 333 21.74 24.61 -40.03
N GLU A 334 22.50 24.15 -41.02
CA GLU A 334 22.13 24.33 -42.42
C GLU A 334 20.82 23.60 -42.76
N ALA A 335 19.87 24.27 -43.42
CA ALA A 335 18.56 23.70 -43.74
C ALA A 335 18.64 22.39 -44.53
N ALA A 336 19.57 22.30 -45.49
CA ALA A 336 19.78 21.07 -46.25
C ALA A 336 20.23 19.89 -45.36
N ARG A 337 21.07 20.16 -44.37
CA ARG A 337 21.55 19.17 -43.39
C ARG A 337 20.42 18.74 -42.45
N PHE A 338 19.55 19.68 -42.08
CA PHE A 338 18.35 19.38 -41.31
C PHE A 338 17.39 18.48 -42.09
N ASP A 339 17.04 18.86 -43.32
CA ASP A 339 16.10 18.11 -44.17
C ASP A 339 16.62 16.69 -44.44
N GLU A 340 17.93 16.53 -44.66
CA GLU A 340 18.56 15.22 -44.82
C GLU A 340 18.47 14.37 -43.54
N ALA A 341 18.77 14.96 -42.38
CA ALA A 341 18.72 14.26 -41.10
C ALA A 341 17.28 13.88 -40.71
N ALA A 342 16.32 14.79 -40.91
CA ALA A 342 14.90 14.57 -40.66
C ALA A 342 14.34 13.48 -41.58
N GLY A 343 14.62 13.54 -42.89
CA GLY A 343 14.19 12.52 -43.85
C GLY A 343 14.80 11.14 -43.59
N ARG A 344 16.09 11.09 -43.19
CA ARG A 344 16.74 9.84 -42.80
C ARG A 344 16.12 9.27 -41.51
N LEU A 345 15.80 10.13 -40.54
CA LEU A 345 15.14 9.71 -39.31
C LEU A 345 13.75 9.17 -39.61
N GLU A 346 12.93 9.91 -40.36
CA GLU A 346 11.58 9.50 -40.77
C GLU A 346 11.58 8.14 -41.46
N ALA A 347 12.52 7.91 -42.39
CA ALA A 347 12.66 6.63 -43.08
C ALA A 347 13.14 5.48 -42.18
N ALA A 348 13.84 5.78 -41.08
CA ALA A 348 14.36 4.80 -40.14
C ALA A 348 13.39 4.48 -38.99
N LEU A 349 12.42 5.36 -38.71
CA LEU A 349 11.47 5.17 -37.62
C LEU A 349 10.53 3.98 -37.89
N PRO A 350 10.23 3.16 -36.86
CA PRO A 350 9.21 2.13 -36.99
C PRO A 350 7.81 2.73 -37.24
N PRO A 351 6.88 2.00 -37.89
CA PRO A 351 5.57 2.55 -38.29
C PRO A 351 4.69 3.10 -37.17
N ALA A 352 4.94 2.70 -35.91
CA ALA A 352 4.19 3.16 -34.75
C ALA A 352 4.64 4.55 -34.24
N PHE A 353 5.76 5.09 -34.74
CA PHE A 353 6.33 6.35 -34.26
C PHE A 353 6.03 7.49 -35.22
N THR A 354 5.72 8.67 -34.67
CA THR A 354 5.40 9.87 -35.45
C THR A 354 6.48 10.92 -35.26
N LEU A 355 7.04 11.43 -36.36
CA LEU A 355 8.08 12.47 -36.31
C LEU A 355 7.48 13.88 -36.45
N ALA A 356 7.73 14.71 -35.46
CA ALA A 356 7.60 16.16 -35.52
C ALA A 356 8.99 16.80 -35.59
N ALA A 357 9.47 17.08 -36.80
CA ALA A 357 10.75 17.75 -37.01
C ALA A 357 10.55 19.27 -37.13
N ARG A 358 11.29 20.04 -36.34
CA ARG A 358 11.29 21.51 -36.39
C ARG A 358 12.71 22.02 -36.55
N HIS A 359 12.95 22.71 -37.66
CA HIS A 359 14.12 23.53 -37.86
C HIS A 359 13.78 24.98 -37.58
N GLU A 360 14.59 25.62 -36.76
CA GLU A 360 14.50 27.05 -36.60
C GLU A 360 14.97 27.76 -37.88
N LYS A 361 14.06 28.43 -38.60
CA LYS A 361 14.46 29.23 -39.77
C LYS A 361 15.19 30.49 -39.31
N PRO A 362 16.38 30.81 -39.89
CA PRO A 362 16.95 32.14 -39.77
C PRO A 362 15.97 33.15 -40.36
N GLY A 363 15.51 34.12 -39.56
CA GLY A 363 14.65 35.22 -40.01
C GLY A 363 13.16 35.17 -39.61
N GLU A 364 12.56 34.02 -39.29
CA GLU A 364 11.21 33.99 -38.67
C GLU A 364 11.29 34.16 -37.13
N ALA A 365 12.46 33.94 -36.56
CA ALA A 365 12.80 34.32 -35.19
C ALA A 365 13.34 35.76 -35.06
N GLU A 366 13.34 36.57 -36.13
CA GLU A 366 13.85 37.96 -36.08
C GLU A 366 12.78 39.02 -36.36
N ALA A 367 11.69 38.70 -37.09
CA ALA A 367 10.69 39.71 -37.49
C ALA A 367 9.33 39.63 -36.78
N GLY A 368 9.08 38.58 -35.98
CA GLY A 368 7.92 38.54 -35.08
C GLY A 368 8.18 39.34 -33.79
N PRO A 369 7.16 39.98 -33.18
CA PRO A 369 7.31 40.56 -31.84
C PRO A 369 7.80 39.46 -30.88
N ALA A 370 8.67 39.82 -29.94
CA ALA A 370 9.11 38.88 -28.90
C ALA A 370 7.89 38.21 -28.24
N GLU A 371 7.90 36.89 -28.19
CA GLU A 371 6.85 36.07 -27.58
C GLU A 371 7.47 34.99 -26.70
N PHE A 372 6.86 34.78 -25.53
CA PHE A 372 7.18 33.73 -24.58
C PHE A 372 5.88 32.98 -24.28
N SER A 373 5.96 31.66 -24.25
CA SER A 373 4.82 30.79 -23.96
C SER A 373 5.22 29.70 -22.97
N ALA A 374 4.31 29.38 -22.06
CA ALA A 374 4.45 28.30 -21.12
C ALA A 374 3.15 27.48 -21.09
N LEU A 375 3.26 26.15 -21.16
CA LEU A 375 2.15 25.22 -21.04
C LEU A 375 2.38 24.32 -19.83
N VAL A 376 1.44 24.31 -18.89
CA VAL A 376 1.44 23.49 -17.68
C VAL A 376 0.39 22.40 -17.82
N ASP A 377 0.82 21.18 -17.53
CA ASP A 377 0.00 19.97 -17.47
C ASP A 377 0.40 19.16 -16.22
N PRO A 378 -0.36 18.11 -15.84
CA PRO A 378 -0.03 17.28 -14.67
C PRO A 378 1.38 16.66 -14.70
N GLY A 379 1.99 16.55 -15.88
CA GLY A 379 3.33 15.98 -16.09
C GLY A 379 4.48 16.98 -16.02
N GLY A 380 4.22 18.29 -15.87
CA GLY A 380 5.27 19.32 -15.82
C GLY A 380 4.93 20.58 -16.64
N VAL A 381 5.97 21.32 -17.05
CA VAL A 381 5.83 22.56 -17.84
C VAL A 381 6.69 22.53 -19.11
N SER A 382 6.12 22.97 -20.23
CA SER A 382 6.84 23.20 -21.49
C SER A 382 7.01 24.70 -21.73
N LEU A 383 8.25 25.14 -21.98
CA LEU A 383 8.64 26.54 -22.15
C LEU A 383 9.13 26.77 -23.57
N ARG A 384 8.59 27.77 -24.27
CA ARG A 384 9.02 28.12 -25.63
C ARG A 384 9.05 29.63 -25.81
N GLY A 385 9.98 30.13 -26.62
CA GLY A 385 10.06 31.53 -26.98
C GLY A 385 11.42 32.14 -26.71
N ARG A 386 11.47 33.48 -26.74
CA ARG A 386 12.72 34.23 -26.60
C ARG A 386 12.95 34.64 -25.15
N ILE A 387 14.20 34.70 -24.72
CA ILE A 387 14.64 35.19 -23.41
C ILE A 387 15.87 36.09 -23.60
N THR A 388 16.16 37.00 -22.68
CA THR A 388 17.18 38.03 -22.87
C THR A 388 18.59 37.46 -23.08
N ASP A 389 19.01 36.53 -22.23
CA ASP A 389 20.34 35.94 -22.24
C ASP A 389 20.35 34.57 -21.55
N GLU A 390 21.50 33.89 -21.56
CA GLU A 390 21.63 32.52 -21.01
C GLU A 390 21.43 32.47 -19.49
N ARG A 391 21.98 33.44 -18.74
CA ARG A 391 21.80 33.52 -17.29
C ARG A 391 20.32 33.63 -16.93
N MET A 392 19.60 34.33 -17.79
CA MET A 392 18.19 34.58 -17.64
C MET A 392 17.33 33.37 -18.03
N ARG A 393 17.76 32.59 -19.03
CA ARG A 393 17.20 31.27 -19.31
C ARG A 393 17.32 30.37 -18.09
N ASP A 394 18.52 30.27 -17.51
CA ASP A 394 18.78 29.43 -16.33
C ASP A 394 17.89 29.81 -15.15
N ALA A 395 17.65 31.11 -14.94
CA ALA A 395 16.77 31.60 -13.88
C ALA A 395 15.32 31.19 -14.10
N VAL A 396 14.81 31.31 -15.34
CA VAL A 396 13.45 30.91 -15.72
C VAL A 396 13.27 29.40 -15.60
N GLU A 397 14.23 28.60 -16.08
CA GLU A 397 14.20 27.14 -16.00
C GLU A 397 14.31 26.64 -14.56
N SER A 398 15.15 27.26 -13.75
CA SER A 398 15.29 26.93 -12.32
C SER A 398 13.99 27.21 -11.56
N LEU A 399 13.35 28.35 -11.84
CA LEU A 399 12.04 28.68 -11.25
C LEU A 399 10.96 27.68 -11.70
N ALA A 400 10.92 27.36 -12.99
CA ALA A 400 9.98 26.41 -13.55
C ALA A 400 10.15 25.02 -12.92
N ARG A 401 11.39 24.55 -12.73
CA ARG A 401 11.70 23.28 -12.08
C ARG A 401 11.30 23.27 -10.61
N ALA A 402 11.54 24.38 -9.91
CA ALA A 402 11.16 24.52 -8.50
C ALA A 402 9.64 24.48 -8.28
N ARG A 403 8.84 24.98 -9.24
CA ARG A 403 7.38 25.05 -9.10
C ARG A 403 6.64 23.86 -9.71
N PHE A 404 7.07 23.37 -10.87
CA PHE A 404 6.33 22.41 -11.69
C PHE A 404 7.04 21.05 -11.84
N GLY A 405 8.23 20.89 -11.27
CA GLY A 405 8.99 19.65 -11.34
C GLY A 405 9.65 19.45 -12.71
N GLN A 406 9.04 18.66 -13.59
CA GLN A 406 9.58 18.40 -14.93
C GLN A 406 9.48 19.63 -15.83
N VAL A 407 10.54 19.94 -16.56
CA VAL A 407 10.63 21.10 -17.46
C VAL A 407 11.13 20.68 -18.83
N ASP A 408 10.30 20.89 -19.86
CA ASP A 408 10.70 20.82 -21.27
C ASP A 408 10.95 22.24 -21.79
N SER A 409 12.22 22.63 -21.89
CA SER A 409 12.59 23.98 -22.36
C SER A 409 13.09 23.96 -23.81
N ALA A 410 12.54 24.86 -24.60
CA ALA A 410 13.01 25.26 -25.92
C ALA A 410 13.13 26.79 -26.01
N LEU A 411 13.63 27.42 -24.94
CA LEU A 411 13.89 28.85 -24.87
C LEU A 411 15.16 29.23 -25.63
N ARG A 412 15.16 30.40 -26.26
CA ARG A 412 16.29 30.93 -27.04
C ARG A 412 16.70 32.31 -26.58
N SER A 413 17.99 32.52 -26.43
CA SER A 413 18.56 33.80 -26.00
C SER A 413 18.55 34.80 -27.16
N ASP A 414 17.92 35.97 -26.98
CA ASP A 414 17.79 37.05 -27.94
C ASP A 414 17.88 38.40 -27.21
N ALA A 415 18.95 39.15 -27.47
CA ALA A 415 19.19 40.45 -26.85
C ALA A 415 18.25 41.56 -27.35
N SER A 416 17.49 41.31 -28.43
CA SER A 416 16.53 42.26 -29.02
C SER A 416 15.15 42.24 -28.36
N VAL A 417 14.94 41.37 -27.36
CA VAL A 417 13.68 41.33 -26.59
C VAL A 417 13.45 42.65 -25.82
N PRO A 418 12.19 43.06 -25.62
CA PRO A 418 11.87 44.31 -24.90
C PRO A 418 12.49 44.39 -23.49
N GLU A 419 12.66 45.60 -22.98
CA GLU A 419 13.08 45.79 -21.59
C GLU A 419 12.07 45.16 -20.61
N GLY A 420 12.56 44.54 -19.53
CA GLY A 420 11.72 43.85 -18.55
C GLY A 420 11.12 42.52 -19.03
N TRP A 421 11.57 41.98 -20.16
CA TRP A 421 11.03 40.75 -20.76
C TRP A 421 11.08 39.54 -19.82
N THR A 422 12.19 39.33 -19.13
CA THR A 422 12.30 38.25 -18.14
C THR A 422 11.30 38.40 -17.02
N LEU A 423 11.13 39.62 -16.52
CA LEU A 423 10.22 39.88 -15.42
C LEU A 423 8.80 39.46 -15.83
N ARG A 424 8.44 39.68 -17.11
CA ARG A 424 7.20 39.19 -17.71
C ARG A 424 7.11 37.69 -17.84
N ALA A 425 8.18 37.02 -18.28
CA ALA A 425 8.22 35.57 -18.35
C ALA A 425 8.08 34.92 -16.97
N ILE A 426 8.78 35.44 -15.96
CA ILE A 426 8.69 35.00 -14.56
C ILE A 426 7.29 35.27 -14.00
N ALA A 427 6.74 36.47 -14.20
CA ALA A 427 5.40 36.81 -13.75
C ALA A 427 4.34 35.88 -14.33
N ALA A 428 4.46 35.54 -15.62
CA ALA A 428 3.57 34.62 -16.29
C ALA A 428 3.68 33.19 -15.74
N LEU A 429 4.89 32.71 -15.47
CA LEU A 429 5.10 31.40 -14.84
C LEU A 429 4.55 31.34 -13.42
N GLU A 430 4.73 32.39 -12.63
CA GLU A 430 4.15 32.46 -11.30
C GLU A 430 2.62 32.56 -11.34
N ALA A 431 2.05 33.21 -12.36
CA ALA A 431 0.60 33.25 -12.53
C ALA A 431 -0.02 31.89 -12.91
N LEU A 432 0.77 30.96 -13.47
CA LEU A 432 0.34 29.59 -13.76
C LEU A 432 0.35 28.66 -12.53
N ASP A 433 1.05 29.03 -11.46
CA ASP A 433 1.14 28.21 -10.25
C ASP A 433 -0.23 28.09 -9.56
N GLY A 434 -0.66 26.86 -9.26
CA GLY A 434 -2.02 26.55 -8.75
C GLY A 434 -3.08 26.28 -9.82
N LEU A 435 -2.72 26.33 -11.11
CA LEU A 435 -3.54 25.78 -12.19
C LEU A 435 -3.22 24.30 -12.39
N ALA A 436 -4.25 23.47 -12.58
CA ALA A 436 -4.08 22.04 -12.88
C ALA A 436 -3.65 21.81 -14.33
N ARG A 437 -4.17 22.65 -15.23
CA ARG A 437 -3.75 22.78 -16.64
C ARG A 437 -3.81 24.25 -17.01
N GLY A 438 -2.81 24.76 -17.70
CA GLY A 438 -2.81 26.17 -18.08
C GLY A 438 -1.80 26.55 -19.15
N GLU A 439 -2.14 27.60 -19.91
CA GLU A 439 -1.27 28.23 -20.90
C GLU A 439 -1.04 29.68 -20.49
N ALA A 440 0.22 30.11 -20.50
CA ALA A 440 0.59 31.50 -20.48
C ALA A 440 1.19 31.91 -21.81
N ARG A 441 0.77 33.06 -22.32
CA ARG A 441 1.31 33.71 -23.51
C ARG A 441 1.68 35.14 -23.19
N VAL A 442 2.95 35.47 -23.38
CA VAL A 442 3.54 36.77 -23.10
C VAL A 442 3.97 37.39 -24.41
N THR A 443 3.45 38.57 -24.68
CA THR A 443 3.85 39.44 -25.78
C THR A 443 4.37 40.76 -25.21
N ARG A 444 4.86 41.66 -26.07
CA ARG A 444 5.31 43.01 -25.67
C ARG A 444 4.25 43.73 -24.83
N ASP A 445 3.00 43.71 -25.28
CA ASP A 445 1.93 44.55 -24.73
C ASP A 445 0.95 43.80 -23.83
N LEU A 446 0.94 42.46 -23.85
CA LEU A 446 -0.08 41.66 -23.17
C LEU A 446 0.49 40.38 -22.56
N VAL A 447 0.07 40.06 -21.32
CA VAL A 447 0.21 38.74 -20.71
C VAL A 447 -1.17 38.07 -20.66
N ARG A 448 -1.35 36.97 -21.38
CA ARG A 448 -2.57 36.16 -21.35
C ARG A 448 -2.34 34.88 -20.58
N ILE A 449 -3.20 34.58 -19.61
CA ILE A 449 -3.22 33.33 -18.86
C ILE A 449 -4.57 32.66 -19.10
N SER A 450 -4.57 31.37 -19.41
CA SER A 450 -5.80 30.58 -19.54
C SER A 450 -5.61 29.20 -18.93
N GLY A 451 -6.67 28.59 -18.41
CA GLY A 451 -6.54 27.28 -17.80
C GLY A 451 -7.71 26.86 -16.92
N VAL A 452 -7.47 25.82 -16.13
CA VAL A 452 -8.44 25.25 -15.19
C VAL A 452 -7.78 25.12 -13.81
N SER A 453 -8.52 25.48 -12.75
CA SER A 453 -8.05 25.37 -11.37
C SER A 453 -9.12 24.82 -10.45
N GLY A 454 -8.68 24.12 -9.41
CA GLY A 454 -9.52 23.72 -8.28
C GLY A 454 -9.76 24.83 -7.26
N SER A 455 -9.31 26.07 -7.50
CA SER A 455 -9.54 27.21 -6.60
C SER A 455 -10.44 28.26 -7.23
N GLN A 456 -11.46 28.70 -6.48
CA GLN A 456 -12.35 29.80 -6.91
C GLN A 456 -11.62 31.14 -6.99
N THR A 457 -10.54 31.32 -6.22
CA THR A 457 -9.74 32.56 -6.20
C THR A 457 -8.56 32.53 -7.17
N ALA A 458 -8.47 31.52 -8.04
CA ALA A 458 -7.32 31.33 -8.93
C ALA A 458 -7.08 32.54 -9.85
N SER A 459 -8.14 33.13 -10.40
CA SER A 459 -8.05 34.35 -11.22
C SER A 459 -7.51 35.54 -10.42
N ASP A 460 -7.97 35.74 -9.18
CA ASP A 460 -7.53 36.85 -8.32
C ASP A 460 -6.07 36.69 -7.90
N VAL A 461 -5.66 35.47 -7.56
CA VAL A 461 -4.27 35.15 -7.21
C VAL A 461 -3.35 35.35 -8.42
N ALA A 462 -3.75 34.89 -9.60
CA ALA A 462 -3.01 35.12 -10.84
C ALA A 462 -2.86 36.61 -11.15
N ALA A 463 -3.94 37.39 -11.03
CA ALA A 463 -3.90 38.85 -11.19
C ALA A 463 -2.97 39.53 -10.17
N ALA A 464 -3.02 39.13 -8.91
CA ALA A 464 -2.18 39.68 -7.85
C ALA A 464 -0.69 39.39 -8.09
N ARG A 465 -0.34 38.17 -8.52
CA ARG A 465 1.04 37.80 -8.87
C ARG A 465 1.57 38.60 -10.06
N LEU A 466 0.75 38.78 -11.09
CA LEU A 466 1.09 39.63 -12.24
C LEU A 466 1.32 41.09 -11.78
N ALA A 467 0.45 41.64 -10.92
CA ALA A 467 0.61 43.00 -10.41
C ALA A 467 1.88 43.16 -9.55
N GLN A 468 2.17 42.21 -8.66
CA GLN A 468 3.35 42.23 -7.81
C GLN A 468 4.65 42.20 -8.61
N ARG A 469 4.69 41.41 -9.69
CA ARG A 469 5.91 41.25 -10.49
C ARG A 469 6.07 42.31 -11.57
N LEU A 470 4.99 42.74 -12.22
CA LEU A 470 5.07 43.65 -13.37
C LEU A 470 5.02 45.13 -13.00
N GLY A 471 4.61 45.46 -11.77
CA GLY A 471 4.38 46.85 -11.37
C GLY A 471 3.19 47.46 -12.12
N ALA A 472 3.02 48.79 -12.06
CA ALA A 472 1.89 49.47 -12.69
C ALA A 472 2.00 49.51 -14.23
N GLY A 473 0.88 49.35 -14.94
CA GLY A 473 0.75 49.65 -16.38
C GLY A 473 0.84 48.46 -17.34
N ALA A 474 1.04 47.22 -16.87
CA ALA A 474 1.08 46.03 -17.72
C ALA A 474 -0.32 45.47 -17.97
N ARG A 475 -0.68 45.25 -19.23
CA ARG A 475 -2.00 44.68 -19.58
C ARG A 475 -1.98 43.16 -19.45
N TYR A 476 -3.06 42.60 -18.93
CA TYR A 476 -3.25 41.16 -18.85
C TYR A 476 -4.68 40.73 -19.19
N GLU A 477 -4.81 39.47 -19.60
CA GLU A 477 -6.08 38.79 -19.83
C GLU A 477 -6.05 37.43 -19.13
N LEU A 478 -7.05 37.14 -18.28
CA LEU A 478 -7.18 35.86 -17.59
C LEU A 478 -8.46 35.16 -18.07
N ALA A 479 -8.32 33.89 -18.45
CA ALA A 479 -9.43 33.00 -18.79
C ALA A 479 -9.24 31.69 -18.01
N ILE A 480 -9.40 31.76 -16.69
CA ILE A 480 -9.23 30.63 -15.77
C ILE A 480 -10.61 30.15 -15.32
N ARG A 481 -10.90 28.87 -15.57
CA ARG A 481 -12.15 28.22 -15.14
C ARG A 481 -11.96 27.51 -13.81
N TYR A 482 -12.90 27.68 -12.89
CA TYR A 482 -12.97 26.86 -11.69
C TYR A 482 -13.53 25.47 -12.02
N ASP A 483 -12.88 24.44 -11.50
CA ASP A 483 -13.36 23.06 -11.56
C ASP A 483 -13.47 22.50 -10.15
N ARG A 484 -14.71 22.30 -9.71
CA ARG A 484 -15.03 21.83 -8.36
C ARG A 484 -14.37 20.49 -8.03
N ARG A 485 -14.18 19.60 -9.00
CA ARG A 485 -13.60 18.27 -8.73
C ARG A 485 -12.11 18.34 -8.41
N MET A 486 -11.45 19.41 -8.84
CA MET A 486 -10.03 19.65 -8.58
C MET A 486 -9.81 20.40 -7.26
N ASP A 487 -10.87 20.76 -6.54
CA ASP A 487 -10.81 21.50 -5.29
C ASP A 487 -10.38 20.58 -4.13
N PRO A 488 -9.13 20.71 -3.62
CA PRO A 488 -8.63 19.83 -2.58
C PRO A 488 -9.37 20.02 -1.25
N LEU A 489 -10.03 21.16 -1.02
CA LEU A 489 -10.76 21.43 0.22
C LEU A 489 -12.07 20.63 0.30
N LEU A 490 -12.60 20.20 -0.84
CA LEU A 490 -13.83 19.40 -0.87
C LEU A 490 -13.60 17.91 -0.60
N GLY A 491 -12.35 17.44 -0.69
CA GLY A 491 -12.00 16.04 -0.40
C GLY A 491 -12.83 15.02 -1.18
N LEU A 492 -13.17 15.34 -2.44
CA LEU A 492 -14.05 14.51 -3.26
C LEU A 492 -13.34 13.17 -3.59
N PRO A 493 -14.02 12.02 -3.42
CA PRO A 493 -13.42 10.72 -3.68
C PRO A 493 -13.16 10.51 -5.18
N SER A 494 -12.13 9.73 -5.48
CA SER A 494 -11.88 9.22 -6.83
C SER A 494 -12.94 8.18 -7.24
N GLY A 495 -13.03 7.87 -8.54
CA GLY A 495 -13.98 6.85 -9.03
C GLY A 495 -13.73 5.47 -8.41
N ILE A 496 -12.47 5.13 -8.17
CA ILE A 496 -12.05 3.89 -7.51
C ILE A 496 -12.49 3.89 -6.05
N GLU A 497 -12.21 4.97 -5.32
CA GLU A 497 -12.66 5.11 -3.93
C GLU A 497 -14.19 5.05 -3.80
N CYS A 498 -14.92 5.59 -4.78
CA CYS A 498 -16.37 5.47 -4.84
C CYS A 498 -16.82 4.01 -4.93
N VAL A 499 -16.25 3.24 -5.85
CA VAL A 499 -16.58 1.82 -6.03
C VAL A 499 -16.18 0.99 -4.81
N ASP A 500 -15.03 1.26 -4.21
CA ASP A 500 -14.58 0.58 -2.99
C ASP A 500 -15.56 0.83 -1.83
N ARG A 501 -16.02 2.08 -1.65
CA ARG A 501 -17.01 2.42 -0.63
C ARG A 501 -18.37 1.77 -0.89
N LEU A 502 -18.80 1.66 -2.14
CA LEU A 502 -20.05 0.96 -2.51
C LEU A 502 -19.95 -0.54 -2.24
N ASN A 503 -18.82 -1.17 -2.59
CA ASN A 503 -18.57 -2.59 -2.32
C ASN A 503 -18.45 -2.87 -0.82
N ALA A 504 -17.79 -2.00 -0.06
CA ALA A 504 -17.74 -2.10 1.40
C ALA A 504 -19.14 -2.03 2.03
N ALA A 505 -19.99 -1.11 1.55
CA ALA A 505 -21.38 -1.02 2.01
C ALA A 505 -22.18 -2.31 1.77
N MET A 506 -21.94 -2.99 0.64
CA MET A 506 -22.57 -4.30 0.34
C MET A 506 -22.02 -5.43 1.20
N GLN A 507 -20.74 -5.41 1.56
CA GLN A 507 -20.12 -6.42 2.42
C GLN A 507 -20.56 -6.29 3.88
N GLU A 508 -20.74 -5.06 4.37
CA GLU A 508 -21.23 -4.81 5.74
C GLU A 508 -22.70 -5.18 5.92
N SER A 509 -23.49 -5.07 4.85
CA SER A 509 -24.94 -5.20 4.89
C SER A 509 -25.44 -5.66 3.53
N GLU A 510 -25.46 -6.97 3.30
CA GLU A 510 -25.82 -7.52 2.00
C GLU A 510 -27.31 -7.36 1.68
N ILE A 511 -27.64 -7.07 0.42
CA ILE A 511 -29.01 -7.15 -0.09
C ILE A 511 -29.29 -8.61 -0.45
N GLY A 512 -29.96 -9.32 0.45
CA GLY A 512 -30.35 -10.71 0.25
C GLY A 512 -31.45 -10.88 -0.81
N PHE A 513 -31.54 -12.07 -1.37
CA PHE A 513 -32.59 -12.45 -2.34
C PHE A 513 -33.30 -13.73 -1.92
N GLU A 514 -34.58 -13.87 -2.29
CA GLU A 514 -35.28 -15.13 -2.15
C GLU A 514 -34.59 -16.25 -2.98
N PRO A 515 -34.61 -17.51 -2.50
CA PRO A 515 -33.99 -18.63 -3.20
C PRO A 515 -34.45 -18.74 -4.66
N ASN A 516 -33.48 -18.83 -5.59
CA ASN A 516 -33.70 -18.91 -7.05
C ASN A 516 -34.51 -17.76 -7.66
N LYS A 517 -34.57 -16.59 -6.99
CA LYS A 517 -35.30 -15.41 -7.47
C LYS A 517 -34.43 -14.15 -7.40
N SER A 518 -34.89 -13.11 -8.09
CA SER A 518 -34.39 -11.73 -8.01
C SER A 518 -35.20 -10.84 -7.07
N VAL A 519 -36.17 -11.42 -6.34
CA VAL A 519 -36.94 -10.72 -5.31
C VAL A 519 -36.05 -10.51 -4.10
N ILE A 520 -35.88 -9.25 -3.67
CA ILE A 520 -35.10 -8.91 -2.48
C ILE A 520 -35.77 -9.49 -1.24
N ALA A 521 -34.98 -10.17 -0.40
CA ALA A 521 -35.42 -10.74 0.86
C ALA A 521 -35.14 -9.76 2.01
N GLY A 522 -36.12 -9.58 2.89
CA GLY A 522 -35.97 -8.71 4.07
C GLY A 522 -36.03 -7.21 3.73
N ASP A 523 -35.48 -6.40 4.63
CA ASP A 523 -35.44 -4.94 4.50
C ASP A 523 -34.07 -4.47 3.96
N PRO A 524 -33.99 -3.96 2.72
CA PRO A 524 -32.74 -3.42 2.17
C PRO A 524 -32.41 -2.01 2.69
N GLY A 525 -33.30 -1.38 3.47
CA GLY A 525 -33.18 0.00 3.95
C GLY A 525 -31.81 0.38 4.53
N PRO A 526 -31.21 -0.41 5.45
CA PRO A 526 -29.90 -0.10 6.02
C PRO A 526 -28.77 -0.06 5.00
N THR A 527 -28.79 -0.95 4.00
CA THR A 527 -27.80 -0.97 2.92
C THR A 527 -28.03 0.20 1.97
N LEU A 528 -29.29 0.45 1.60
CA LEU A 528 -29.63 1.58 0.72
C LEU A 528 -29.24 2.92 1.32
N ALA A 529 -29.37 3.10 2.64
CA ALA A 529 -28.92 4.30 3.32
C ALA A 529 -27.40 4.52 3.17
N ARG A 530 -26.59 3.46 3.30
CA ARG A 530 -25.13 3.53 3.09
C ARG A 530 -24.77 3.79 1.63
N LEU A 531 -25.42 3.10 0.70
CA LEU A 531 -25.22 3.32 -0.73
C LEU A 531 -25.60 4.77 -1.11
N ALA A 532 -26.69 5.31 -0.56
CA ALA A 532 -27.12 6.68 -0.79
C ALA A 532 -26.08 7.70 -0.30
N GLU A 533 -25.49 7.51 0.89
CA GLU A 533 -24.43 8.40 1.38
C GLU A 533 -23.22 8.45 0.46
N THR A 534 -22.77 7.29 -0.04
CA THR A 534 -21.66 7.24 -1.01
C THR A 534 -22.04 7.90 -2.33
N MET A 535 -23.25 7.64 -2.83
CA MET A 535 -23.69 8.15 -4.14
C MET A 535 -23.86 9.67 -4.18
N LYS A 536 -24.02 10.36 -3.04
CA LYS A 536 -24.02 11.84 -2.99
C LYS A 536 -22.76 12.47 -3.59
N LEU A 537 -21.62 11.78 -3.54
CA LEU A 537 -20.33 12.25 -4.05
C LEU A 537 -19.87 11.52 -5.32
N CYS A 538 -20.57 10.44 -5.69
CA CYS A 538 -20.12 9.48 -6.69
C CYS A 538 -21.05 9.34 -7.91
N ALA A 539 -22.20 10.01 -7.91
CA ALA A 539 -23.21 9.92 -8.97
C ALA A 539 -22.70 10.25 -10.38
N ASP A 540 -21.64 11.05 -10.49
CA ASP A 540 -21.08 11.46 -11.79
C ASP A 540 -20.22 10.35 -12.43
N PHE A 541 -19.87 9.28 -11.72
CA PHE A 541 -19.04 8.20 -12.28
C PHE A 541 -19.88 7.14 -12.99
N ARG A 542 -19.30 6.55 -14.05
CA ARG A 542 -19.91 5.40 -14.74
C ARG A 542 -19.63 4.13 -13.96
N ILE A 543 -20.67 3.58 -13.33
CA ILE A 543 -20.54 2.43 -12.42
C ILE A 543 -21.41 1.28 -12.93
N GLU A 544 -20.81 0.09 -13.06
CA GLU A 544 -21.54 -1.14 -13.35
C GLU A 544 -21.90 -1.88 -12.05
N ILE A 545 -23.13 -2.38 -11.96
CA ILE A 545 -23.59 -3.32 -10.95
C ILE A 545 -23.50 -4.72 -11.57
N GLY A 546 -22.51 -5.49 -11.14
CA GLY A 546 -22.27 -6.88 -11.52
C GLY A 546 -22.98 -7.85 -10.58
N GLY A 547 -23.84 -8.70 -11.13
CA GLY A 547 -24.43 -9.83 -10.41
C GLY A 547 -23.68 -11.13 -10.65
N HIS A 548 -23.49 -11.92 -9.59
CA HIS A 548 -22.81 -13.22 -9.64
C HIS A 548 -23.66 -14.32 -8.99
N THR A 549 -23.49 -15.55 -9.47
CA THR A 549 -24.08 -16.77 -8.87
C THR A 549 -22.99 -17.78 -8.54
N ASP A 550 -23.34 -18.79 -7.74
CA ASP A 550 -22.52 -19.99 -7.62
C ASP A 550 -22.68 -20.89 -8.87
N SER A 551 -21.99 -22.04 -8.86
CA SER A 551 -22.03 -23.02 -9.95
C SER A 551 -23.24 -23.97 -9.94
N GLN A 552 -24.25 -23.72 -9.10
CA GLN A 552 -25.46 -24.55 -9.05
C GLN A 552 -26.47 -24.02 -10.07
N GLY A 553 -26.94 -24.88 -10.96
CA GLY A 553 -27.90 -24.51 -12.01
C GLY A 553 -27.30 -24.62 -13.41
N SER A 554 -28.06 -24.24 -14.42
CA SER A 554 -27.54 -24.14 -15.78
C SER A 554 -26.94 -22.76 -16.01
N GLU A 555 -25.86 -22.69 -16.79
CA GLU A 555 -25.17 -21.44 -17.14
C GLU A 555 -26.15 -20.35 -17.62
N GLY A 556 -27.08 -20.70 -18.52
CA GLY A 556 -28.07 -19.75 -19.04
C GLY A 556 -29.06 -19.25 -17.97
N PHE A 557 -29.46 -20.11 -17.04
CA PHE A 557 -30.30 -19.70 -15.92
C PHE A 557 -29.53 -18.78 -14.95
N ASN A 558 -28.27 -19.12 -14.66
CA ASN A 558 -27.39 -18.36 -13.79
C ASN A 558 -27.06 -16.97 -14.34
N ALA A 559 -26.84 -16.87 -15.66
CA ALA A 559 -26.66 -15.59 -16.36
C ALA A 559 -27.91 -14.70 -16.28
N GLU A 560 -29.11 -15.29 -16.48
CA GLU A 560 -30.37 -14.54 -16.39
C GLU A 560 -30.67 -14.09 -14.96
N LEU A 561 -30.48 -14.99 -13.98
CA LEU A 561 -30.74 -14.73 -12.57
C LEU A 561 -29.82 -13.63 -12.03
N SER A 562 -28.51 -13.72 -12.30
CA SER A 562 -27.55 -12.68 -11.90
C SER A 562 -27.88 -11.32 -12.50
N ARG A 563 -28.25 -11.26 -13.79
CA ARG A 563 -28.67 -10.02 -14.44
C ARG A 563 -29.92 -9.45 -13.79
N ALA A 564 -30.94 -10.28 -13.54
CA ALA A 564 -32.18 -9.86 -12.90
C ALA A 564 -31.96 -9.34 -11.48
N ARG A 565 -31.01 -9.93 -10.72
CA ARG A 565 -30.63 -9.46 -9.38
C ARG A 565 -29.94 -8.10 -9.43
N ALA A 566 -28.96 -7.92 -10.33
CA ALA A 566 -28.31 -6.61 -10.50
C ALA A 566 -29.31 -5.52 -10.91
N GLN A 567 -30.27 -5.85 -11.78
CA GLN A 567 -31.36 -4.94 -12.15
C GLN A 567 -32.31 -4.63 -10.99
N ALA A 568 -32.61 -5.63 -10.13
CA ALA A 568 -33.42 -5.42 -8.95
C ALA A 568 -32.76 -4.46 -7.95
N VAL A 569 -31.44 -4.58 -7.73
CA VAL A 569 -30.68 -3.63 -6.90
C VAL A 569 -30.75 -2.23 -7.49
N LEU A 570 -30.47 -2.09 -8.79
CA LEU A 570 -30.56 -0.80 -9.49
C LEU A 570 -31.95 -0.17 -9.30
N ALA A 571 -33.01 -0.94 -9.53
CA ALA A 571 -34.39 -0.46 -9.42
C ALA A 571 -34.74 0.02 -8.00
N VAL A 572 -34.27 -0.69 -6.98
CA VAL A 572 -34.53 -0.31 -5.58
C VAL A 572 -33.68 0.89 -5.15
N MET A 573 -32.45 1.02 -5.65
CA MET A 573 -31.66 2.25 -5.47
C MET A 573 -32.38 3.47 -6.08
N THR A 574 -32.87 3.34 -7.32
CA THR A 574 -33.64 4.42 -7.97
C THR A 574 -34.92 4.74 -7.19
N ALA A 575 -35.66 3.73 -6.72
CA ALA A 575 -36.87 3.92 -5.93
C ALA A 575 -36.59 4.60 -4.57
N ALA A 576 -35.40 4.39 -4.00
CA ALA A 576 -34.92 5.07 -2.80
C ALA A 576 -34.44 6.51 -3.05
N GLY A 577 -34.50 7.00 -4.29
CA GLY A 577 -34.08 8.36 -4.65
C GLY A 577 -32.57 8.53 -4.83
N ILE A 578 -31.83 7.44 -4.96
CA ILE A 578 -30.40 7.47 -5.29
C ILE A 578 -30.25 7.81 -6.77
N ASP A 579 -29.35 8.73 -7.11
CA ASP A 579 -29.04 9.04 -8.50
C ASP A 579 -28.28 7.88 -9.15
N THR A 580 -28.97 7.17 -10.04
CA THR A 580 -28.46 6.00 -10.77
C THR A 580 -28.28 6.29 -12.27
N ALA A 581 -28.30 7.56 -12.70
CA ALA A 581 -28.29 7.93 -14.12
C ALA A 581 -27.06 7.38 -14.88
N ASN A 582 -25.91 7.30 -14.19
CA ASN A 582 -24.65 6.81 -14.75
C ASN A 582 -24.36 5.34 -14.38
N MET A 583 -25.38 4.58 -13.95
CA MET A 583 -25.22 3.19 -13.55
C MET A 583 -25.80 2.21 -14.56
N THR A 584 -25.14 1.06 -14.72
CA THR A 584 -25.62 -0.03 -15.59
C THR A 584 -25.61 -1.37 -14.85
N ALA A 585 -26.60 -2.23 -15.06
CA ALA A 585 -26.64 -3.56 -14.45
C ALA A 585 -26.22 -4.66 -15.44
N LYS A 586 -25.39 -5.60 -15.00
CA LYS A 586 -24.90 -6.73 -15.80
C LYS A 586 -24.84 -8.01 -14.98
N GLY A 587 -25.23 -9.13 -15.60
CA GLY A 587 -25.13 -10.47 -15.00
C GLY A 587 -23.93 -11.22 -15.55
N TYR A 588 -23.11 -11.78 -14.65
CA TYR A 588 -21.96 -12.61 -14.98
C TYR A 588 -22.22 -14.12 -14.75
N GLY A 589 -23.34 -14.48 -14.12
CA GLY A 589 -23.61 -15.84 -13.69
C GLY A 589 -22.47 -16.41 -12.85
N GLU A 590 -22.07 -17.64 -13.16
CA GLU A 590 -20.99 -18.37 -12.48
C GLU A 590 -19.60 -18.15 -13.09
N SER A 591 -19.49 -17.35 -14.16
CA SER A 591 -18.27 -17.22 -14.97
C SER A 591 -17.08 -16.53 -14.28
N ARG A 592 -17.32 -15.86 -13.14
CA ARG A 592 -16.32 -15.10 -12.37
C ARG A 592 -16.38 -15.45 -10.87
N PRO A 593 -15.97 -16.67 -10.48
CA PRO A 593 -15.94 -17.06 -9.08
C PRO A 593 -14.78 -16.37 -8.34
N ILE A 594 -15.00 -16.01 -7.07
CA ILE A 594 -13.97 -15.48 -6.16
C ILE A 594 -13.55 -16.49 -5.10
N ALA A 595 -14.32 -17.57 -4.94
CA ALA A 595 -14.02 -18.69 -4.06
C ALA A 595 -14.39 -20.02 -4.73
N GLU A 596 -13.86 -21.12 -4.20
CA GLU A 596 -14.16 -22.47 -4.68
C GLU A 596 -15.64 -22.83 -4.46
N ASN A 597 -16.32 -23.34 -5.48
CA ASN A 597 -17.74 -23.71 -5.39
C ASN A 597 -17.99 -25.04 -4.65
N ASP A 598 -16.95 -25.72 -4.19
CA ASP A 598 -17.06 -27.02 -3.51
C ASP A 598 -17.57 -26.88 -2.08
N THR A 599 -17.34 -25.72 -1.44
CA THR A 599 -17.77 -25.44 -0.07
C THR A 599 -19.02 -24.56 -0.03
N ASP A 600 -19.87 -24.72 1.00
CA ASP A 600 -21.02 -23.82 1.20
C ASP A 600 -20.59 -22.36 1.37
N ALA A 601 -19.48 -22.13 2.09
CA ALA A 601 -18.92 -20.80 2.30
C ALA A 601 -18.44 -20.17 0.98
N GLY A 602 -17.78 -20.94 0.11
CA GLY A 602 -17.33 -20.44 -1.18
C GLY A 602 -18.49 -20.19 -2.16
N ARG A 603 -19.54 -21.03 -2.15
CA ARG A 603 -20.77 -20.77 -2.90
C ARG A 603 -21.46 -19.48 -2.44
N GLU A 604 -21.56 -19.26 -1.13
CA GLU A 604 -22.13 -18.01 -0.61
C GLU A 604 -21.32 -16.79 -1.04
N ALA A 605 -19.99 -16.85 -0.93
CA ALA A 605 -19.11 -15.76 -1.40
C ALA A 605 -19.27 -15.48 -2.91
N ASN A 606 -19.59 -16.49 -3.72
CA ASN A 606 -19.84 -16.33 -5.15
C ASN A 606 -21.22 -15.73 -5.46
N ARG A 607 -22.22 -15.85 -4.57
CA ARG A 607 -23.57 -15.31 -4.73
C ARG A 607 -23.66 -13.82 -4.33
N ARG A 608 -22.87 -12.96 -4.97
CA ARG A 608 -22.73 -11.54 -4.58
C ARG A 608 -23.20 -10.54 -5.64
N ILE A 609 -23.36 -9.30 -5.20
CA ILE A 609 -23.43 -8.12 -6.05
C ILE A 609 -22.16 -7.29 -5.86
N GLU A 610 -21.58 -6.83 -6.95
CA GLU A 610 -20.34 -6.06 -6.98
C GLU A 610 -20.53 -4.79 -7.82
N PHE A 611 -19.93 -3.69 -7.40
CA PHE A 611 -19.82 -2.47 -8.17
C PHE A 611 -18.47 -2.42 -8.86
N LEU A 612 -18.45 -1.97 -10.11
CA LEU A 612 -17.25 -1.87 -10.95
C LEU A 612 -17.19 -0.50 -11.60
N LEU A 613 -16.01 0.11 -11.64
CA LEU A 613 -15.82 1.38 -12.33
C LEU A 613 -15.66 1.10 -13.83
N LEU A 614 -16.49 1.72 -14.66
CA LEU A 614 -16.40 1.59 -16.12
C LEU A 614 -15.44 2.60 -16.74
N ALA A 615 -15.27 3.76 -16.11
CA ALA A 615 -14.34 4.79 -16.54
C ALA A 615 -13.95 5.70 -15.37
N ASP A 616 -12.67 6.07 -15.32
CA ASP A 616 -12.14 7.01 -14.33
C ASP A 616 -12.64 8.45 -14.55
N ASP A 617 -13.00 8.78 -15.80
CA ASP A 617 -13.54 10.08 -16.13
C ASP A 617 -15.05 10.17 -15.79
N PRO A 618 -15.46 11.17 -14.99
CA PRO A 618 -16.86 11.41 -14.68
C PRO A 618 -17.63 11.82 -15.94
N VAL A 619 -18.92 11.49 -15.97
CA VAL A 619 -19.84 11.93 -17.00
C VAL A 619 -20.07 13.43 -16.83
N VAL A 620 -19.54 14.20 -17.78
CA VAL A 620 -19.79 15.64 -17.87
C VAL A 620 -21.19 15.84 -18.42
N THR A 621 -22.19 15.88 -17.54
CA THR A 621 -23.60 16.07 -17.91
C THR A 621 -23.92 17.53 -18.25
N GLU A 622 -23.15 18.48 -17.72
CA GLU A 622 -23.19 19.89 -18.06
C GLU A 622 -21.89 20.32 -18.74
N VAL A 623 -22.00 20.88 -19.95
CA VAL A 623 -20.85 21.53 -20.60
C VAL A 623 -20.32 22.60 -19.65
N PRO A 624 -19.06 22.53 -19.19
CA PRO A 624 -18.53 23.50 -18.26
C PRO A 624 -18.70 24.91 -18.84
N ALA A 625 -19.21 25.84 -18.04
CA ALA A 625 -19.32 27.23 -18.47
C ALA A 625 -17.96 27.73 -18.97
N PRO A 626 -17.91 28.46 -20.11
CA PRO A 626 -16.66 29.00 -20.60
C PRO A 626 -16.02 29.89 -19.53
N ALA A 627 -14.69 29.88 -19.46
CA ALA A 627 -13.97 30.75 -18.53
C ALA A 627 -14.36 32.21 -18.76
N GLU A 628 -14.70 32.92 -17.70
CA GLU A 628 -14.96 34.36 -17.79
C GLU A 628 -13.65 35.09 -18.09
N LEU A 629 -13.65 35.92 -19.14
CA LEU A 629 -12.47 36.65 -19.57
C LEU A 629 -12.31 37.92 -18.71
N VAL A 630 -11.37 37.87 -17.76
CA VAL A 630 -11.00 39.01 -16.92
C VAL A 630 -9.88 39.79 -17.61
N LYS A 631 -10.16 41.03 -17.99
CA LYS A 631 -9.15 41.94 -18.57
C LYS A 631 -8.73 42.96 -17.52
N GLY A 632 -7.43 43.21 -17.40
CA GLY A 632 -6.92 44.18 -16.44
C GLY A 632 -5.65 44.87 -16.90
N VAL A 633 -5.36 45.96 -16.21
CA VAL A 633 -4.03 46.58 -16.19
C VAL A 633 -3.52 46.42 -14.78
N THR A 634 -2.26 46.03 -14.62
CA THR A 634 -1.64 45.97 -13.30
C THR A 634 -1.62 47.38 -12.71
N ASP A 635 -2.19 47.56 -11.53
CA ASP A 635 -2.20 48.85 -10.83
C ASP A 635 -0.92 49.00 -10.00
N SER A 636 -0.60 50.22 -9.54
CA SER A 636 0.51 50.40 -8.60
C SER A 636 0.26 49.61 -7.31
N PRO A 637 1.31 49.11 -6.64
CA PRO A 637 1.16 48.41 -5.36
C PRO A 637 0.33 49.19 -4.33
N GLU A 638 0.44 50.53 -4.33
CA GLU A 638 -0.37 51.44 -3.49
C GLU A 638 -1.85 51.46 -3.89
N ALA A 639 -2.17 51.47 -5.19
CA ALA A 639 -3.55 51.42 -5.67
C ALA A 639 -4.19 50.04 -5.46
N VAL A 640 -3.41 48.95 -5.56
CA VAL A 640 -3.87 47.60 -5.20
C VAL A 640 -4.10 47.50 -3.69
N ALA A 641 -3.18 47.99 -2.86
CA ALA A 641 -3.35 48.04 -1.41
C ALA A 641 -4.57 48.88 -1.00
N ALA A 642 -4.79 50.02 -1.65
CA ALA A 642 -5.95 50.87 -1.42
C ALA A 642 -7.27 50.19 -1.82
N ARG A 643 -7.31 49.48 -2.95
CA ARG A 643 -8.48 48.70 -3.39
C ARG A 643 -8.75 47.50 -2.49
N VAL A 644 -7.73 46.78 -2.05
CA VAL A 644 -7.86 45.65 -1.12
C VAL A 644 -8.31 46.15 0.25
N ALA A 645 -7.77 47.27 0.74
CA ALA A 645 -8.23 47.92 1.96
C ALA A 645 -9.69 48.39 1.83
N ALA A 646 -10.06 48.99 0.69
CA ALA A 646 -11.44 49.40 0.41
C ALA A 646 -12.39 48.19 0.32
N ALA A 647 -11.99 47.09 -0.33
CA ALA A 647 -12.79 45.87 -0.44
C ALA A 647 -12.93 45.16 0.91
N ALA A 648 -11.86 45.10 1.71
CA ALA A 648 -11.88 44.57 3.07
C ALA A 648 -12.76 45.43 3.98
N LEU A 649 -12.69 46.75 3.86
CA LEU A 649 -13.56 47.69 4.57
C LEU A 649 -15.02 47.52 4.12
N HIS A 650 -15.28 47.35 2.82
CA HIS A 650 -16.62 47.13 2.29
C HIS A 650 -17.20 45.79 2.76
N ALA A 651 -16.40 44.72 2.77
CA ALA A 651 -16.79 43.42 3.31
C ALA A 651 -17.05 43.46 4.81
N ALA A 652 -16.19 44.16 5.58
CA ALA A 652 -16.40 44.37 7.01
C ALA A 652 -17.67 45.20 7.30
N THR A 653 -17.93 46.23 6.49
CA THR A 653 -19.11 47.09 6.62
C THR A 653 -20.39 46.36 6.20
N ALA A 654 -20.33 45.49 5.18
CA ALA A 654 -21.45 44.65 4.75
C ALA A 654 -21.78 43.54 5.76
N ALA A 655 -20.77 42.98 6.42
CA ALA A 655 -20.95 41.93 7.43
C ALA A 655 -21.42 42.47 8.78
N ILE A 656 -21.01 43.69 9.17
CA ILE A 656 -21.23 44.24 10.52
C ILE A 656 -22.28 45.37 10.53
N GLY A 657 -22.46 46.09 9.41
CA GLY A 657 -23.36 47.24 9.28
C GLY A 657 -24.81 46.99 9.70
N PRO A 658 -25.45 45.87 9.31
CA PRO A 658 -26.80 45.54 9.75
C PRO A 658 -26.92 45.30 11.27
N ALA A 659 -25.84 44.85 11.91
CA ALA A 659 -25.80 44.56 13.34
C ALA A 659 -25.54 45.79 14.22
N LEU A 660 -24.96 46.86 13.65
CA LEU A 660 -24.60 48.10 14.36
C LEU A 660 -25.46 49.31 13.98
N GLY A 661 -26.41 49.17 13.06
CA GLY A 661 -27.31 50.26 12.64
C GLY A 661 -26.63 51.39 11.87
N VAL A 662 -25.44 51.14 11.31
CA VAL A 662 -24.70 52.11 10.49
C VAL A 662 -25.24 52.08 9.05
N PRO A 663 -25.45 53.23 8.38
CA PRO A 663 -25.92 53.25 7.00
C PRO A 663 -24.98 52.46 6.07
N THR A 664 -25.55 51.72 5.13
CA THR A 664 -24.81 50.90 4.14
C THR A 664 -24.09 51.72 3.06
N ASP A 665 -24.12 53.05 3.18
CA ASP A 665 -23.45 53.98 2.27
C ASP A 665 -22.05 54.32 2.81
N PRO A 666 -20.97 53.98 2.06
CA PRO A 666 -19.59 54.21 2.50
C PRO A 666 -19.22 55.70 2.66
N GLU A 667 -19.82 56.63 1.92
CA GLU A 667 -19.57 58.07 2.11
C GLU A 667 -20.25 58.60 3.39
N ALA A 668 -21.46 58.13 3.69
CA ALA A 668 -22.18 58.47 4.90
C ALA A 668 -21.51 57.89 6.16
N ALA A 669 -20.97 56.67 6.07
CA ALA A 669 -20.20 56.04 7.14
C ALA A 669 -18.89 56.79 7.44
N LEU A 670 -18.20 57.28 6.41
CA LEU A 670 -16.99 58.11 6.57
C LEU A 670 -17.31 59.47 7.21
N SER A 671 -18.45 60.08 6.86
CA SER A 671 -18.92 61.33 7.49
C SER A 671 -19.34 61.14 8.95
N ALA A 672 -20.00 60.02 9.30
CA ALA A 672 -20.41 59.71 10.67
C ALA A 672 -19.23 59.36 11.59
N ALA A 673 -18.20 58.69 11.05
CA ALA A 673 -16.98 58.37 11.79
C ALA A 673 -16.06 59.59 12.01
N THR A 674 -16.17 60.64 11.19
CA THR A 674 -15.34 61.85 11.27
C THR A 674 -16.00 63.00 12.05
N GLU A 675 -17.31 62.96 12.28
CA GLU A 675 -18.02 63.95 13.10
C GLU A 675 -17.51 64.09 14.55
N PRO A 676 -17.19 63.01 15.28
CA PRO A 676 -16.64 63.10 16.65
C PRO A 676 -15.27 63.79 16.68
N VAL A 677 -14.45 63.57 15.65
CA VAL A 677 -13.12 64.18 15.50
C VAL A 677 -13.24 65.67 15.15
N ARG A 678 -14.27 66.05 14.38
CA ARG A 678 -14.56 67.45 14.02
C ARG A 678 -15.10 68.27 15.21
N LEU A 679 -15.86 67.64 16.10
CA LEU A 679 -16.34 68.25 17.35
C LEU A 679 -15.19 68.48 18.36
N LEU A 680 -14.23 67.56 18.45
CA LEU A 680 -13.03 67.70 19.29
C LEU A 680 -12.07 68.82 18.81
N LEU A 681 -12.05 69.12 17.51
CA LEU A 681 -11.20 70.16 16.92
C LEU A 681 -11.83 71.57 16.90
N SER A 682 -13.13 71.71 17.20
CA SER A 682 -13.84 73.00 17.14
C SER A 682 -13.92 73.77 18.47
N GLY A 683 -13.36 73.23 19.57
CA GLY A 683 -13.13 73.97 20.80
C GLY A 683 -14.39 74.49 21.52
N VAL A 684 -15.55 73.84 21.33
CA VAL A 684 -16.79 74.22 22.01
C VAL A 684 -16.89 73.55 23.38
N ASP A 685 -17.02 74.38 24.43
CA ASP A 685 -17.10 73.98 25.84
C ASP A 685 -18.37 73.14 26.13
N PRO A 686 -18.23 71.89 26.62
CA PRO A 686 -19.34 70.97 26.86
C PRO A 686 -20.21 71.31 28.08
N SER A 687 -19.89 72.36 28.85
CA SER A 687 -20.65 72.72 30.06
C SER A 687 -21.90 73.59 29.81
N ARG A 688 -22.23 73.93 28.55
CA ARG A 688 -23.40 74.78 28.20
C ARG A 688 -24.61 74.10 27.57
N MET A 689 -24.64 72.77 27.42
CA MET A 689 -25.76 72.07 26.75
C MET A 689 -26.73 71.33 27.68
N ALA A 690 -26.79 71.69 28.97
CA ALA A 690 -27.87 71.24 29.86
C ALA A 690 -29.07 72.20 29.78
N SER A 691 -29.93 72.06 28.76
CA SER A 691 -31.35 72.52 28.81
C SER A 691 -32.11 72.29 27.50
N ARG A 692 -32.45 71.04 27.16
CA ARG A 692 -33.66 70.72 26.38
C ARG A 692 -34.27 69.40 26.86
N PRO A 693 -35.60 69.29 27.00
CA PRO A 693 -36.21 68.09 27.54
C PRO A 693 -36.18 66.95 26.52
N ALA A 694 -36.03 65.75 27.05
CA ALA A 694 -36.12 64.50 26.33
C ALA A 694 -37.48 64.31 25.64
N GLN A 695 -37.46 63.80 24.41
CA GLN A 695 -38.55 63.01 23.87
C GLN A 695 -37.96 61.75 23.21
N GLU A 696 -38.20 60.64 23.92
CA GLU A 696 -38.24 59.23 23.53
C GLU A 696 -37.62 58.78 22.19
N ALA A 697 -36.53 58.03 22.31
CA ALA A 697 -36.41 56.71 21.67
C ALA A 697 -35.42 55.87 22.49
N ALA A 698 -35.89 54.72 22.97
CA ALA A 698 -35.17 53.84 23.88
C ALA A 698 -33.89 53.25 23.25
N LEU A 699 -32.75 53.42 23.94
CA LEU A 699 -31.53 52.65 23.74
C LEU A 699 -31.25 51.87 25.04
N PRO A 700 -31.06 50.55 25.02
CA PRO A 700 -30.61 49.83 26.20
C PRO A 700 -29.08 49.98 26.37
N GLU A 701 -28.71 50.48 27.54
CA GLU A 701 -27.51 50.20 28.35
C GLU A 701 -26.12 50.25 27.64
N LEU A 702 -25.46 51.40 27.81
CA LEU A 702 -24.09 51.76 27.42
C LEU A 702 -22.88 51.02 28.05
N PRO A 703 -22.98 50.03 28.99
CA PRO A 703 -21.77 49.32 29.46
C PRO A 703 -21.22 48.26 28.48
N ALA A 704 -22.00 47.80 27.51
CA ALA A 704 -21.58 46.73 26.59
C ALA A 704 -20.63 47.20 25.47
N LEU A 705 -20.75 48.46 25.05
CA LEU A 705 -19.91 49.06 24.00
C LEU A 705 -18.47 49.31 24.47
N TRP A 706 -18.24 49.52 25.77
CA TRP A 706 -16.89 49.77 26.29
C TRP A 706 -16.05 48.50 26.42
N ALA A 707 -16.69 47.32 26.51
CA ALA A 707 -15.99 46.04 26.58
C ALA A 707 -15.55 45.50 25.21
N ALA A 708 -16.20 45.93 24.12
CA ALA A 708 -15.91 45.44 22.76
C ALA A 708 -14.84 46.27 22.01
N THR A 709 -14.52 47.48 22.47
CA THR A 709 -13.58 48.39 21.77
C THR A 709 -12.15 48.37 22.31
N LEU A 710 -11.90 47.68 23.43
CA LEU A 710 -10.56 47.58 24.01
C LEU A 710 -9.55 46.65 23.30
N PRO A 711 -9.93 45.61 22.51
CA PRO A 711 -8.94 44.82 21.78
C PRO A 711 -8.53 45.44 20.42
N ALA A 712 -9.30 46.41 19.90
CA ALA A 712 -9.02 47.05 18.61
C ALA A 712 -8.04 48.24 18.70
N ALA A 713 -7.92 48.86 19.87
CA ALA A 713 -7.00 49.98 20.08
C ALA A 713 -5.53 49.56 20.24
N SER A 714 -5.24 48.28 20.50
CA SER A 714 -3.89 47.73 20.62
C SER A 714 -3.29 47.22 19.30
N LEU A 715 -4.01 47.32 18.18
CA LEU A 715 -3.57 46.87 16.85
C LEU A 715 -3.18 48.01 15.91
N LEU A 716 -3.24 49.26 16.36
CA LEU A 716 -2.70 50.39 15.61
C LEU A 716 -1.23 50.61 16.03
N PRO A 717 -0.27 50.57 15.11
CA PRO A 717 1.08 50.98 15.44
C PRO A 717 1.09 52.48 15.75
N GLU A 718 1.73 52.85 16.86
CA GLU A 718 2.16 54.24 17.11
C GLU A 718 3.00 54.70 15.91
N ALA A 719 2.79 55.96 15.51
CA ALA A 719 3.38 56.59 14.33
C ALA A 719 4.85 56.19 14.14
N ALA A 720 5.12 55.41 13.08
CA ALA A 720 6.48 55.01 12.73
C ALA A 720 7.25 56.23 12.19
N GLU A 721 8.32 56.57 12.90
CA GLU A 721 9.42 57.37 12.39
C GLU A 721 9.98 56.74 11.10
N VAL A 722 10.34 57.61 10.17
CA VAL A 722 10.90 57.31 8.85
C VAL A 722 12.19 56.49 8.97
N VAL A 723 12.23 55.29 8.40
CA VAL A 723 13.47 54.56 8.10
C VAL A 723 13.39 53.91 6.71
N GLU A 724 14.41 54.15 5.89
CA GLU A 724 14.60 53.64 4.53
C GLU A 724 15.04 52.16 4.46
N PRO A 725 14.99 51.51 3.28
CA PRO A 725 14.78 50.06 3.18
C PRO A 725 16.08 49.27 3.02
N ALA A 726 16.33 48.34 3.94
CA ALA A 726 17.05 47.10 3.69
C ALA A 726 16.90 46.16 4.91
N GLU A 727 16.68 44.88 4.62
CA GLU A 727 16.72 43.74 5.56
C GLU A 727 15.58 43.63 6.59
N ALA A 728 14.62 42.73 6.32
CA ALA A 728 14.21 41.68 7.27
C ALA A 728 13.18 40.74 6.64
N ALA A 729 13.64 39.75 5.89
CA ALA A 729 12.97 38.47 5.86
C ALA A 729 13.54 37.65 7.03
N THR A 730 12.72 37.28 8.01
CA THR A 730 12.92 36.04 8.79
C THR A 730 11.70 35.68 9.63
N ARG A 731 11.46 34.37 9.68
CA ARG A 731 10.85 33.45 10.65
C ARG A 731 10.01 33.92 11.87
N PRO A 732 10.35 34.93 12.70
CA PRO A 732 9.51 35.35 13.83
C PRO A 732 8.04 35.70 13.52
N VAL A 733 7.73 36.22 12.32
CA VAL A 733 6.35 36.55 11.94
C VAL A 733 5.50 35.30 11.64
N GLN A 734 6.12 34.24 11.11
CA GLN A 734 5.43 32.96 10.88
C GLN A 734 5.16 32.20 12.18
N GLU A 735 6.08 32.26 13.15
CA GLU A 735 5.88 31.63 14.46
C GLU A 735 4.79 32.34 15.29
N ALA A 736 4.68 33.67 15.16
CA ALA A 736 3.61 34.44 15.80
C ALA A 736 2.21 34.15 15.21
N LEU A 737 2.10 33.92 13.90
CA LEU A 737 0.83 33.58 13.25
C LEU A 737 0.35 32.16 13.56
N VAL A 738 1.28 31.19 13.67
CA VAL A 738 0.92 29.82 14.06
C VAL A 738 0.57 29.73 15.54
N GLY A 739 1.23 30.51 16.40
CA GLY A 739 0.88 30.62 17.83
C GLY A 739 -0.54 31.16 18.04
N ALA A 740 -0.91 32.23 17.31
CA ALA A 740 -2.24 32.84 17.39
C ALA A 740 -3.36 31.93 16.84
N ALA A 741 -3.06 31.07 15.86
CA ALA A 741 -4.01 30.10 15.30
C ALA A 741 -4.29 28.91 16.25
N ILE A 742 -3.31 28.53 17.08
CA ILE A 742 -3.45 27.43 18.07
C ILE A 742 -4.22 27.90 19.32
N GLU A 743 -4.06 29.17 19.73
CA GLU A 743 -4.82 29.75 20.86
C GLU A 743 -6.31 30.01 20.54
N ALA A 744 -6.67 30.18 19.27
CA ALA A 744 -8.05 30.41 18.84
C ALA A 744 -8.93 29.13 18.81
N ALA A 745 -8.35 27.93 18.99
CA ALA A 745 -9.06 26.67 18.80
C ALA A 745 -9.60 26.00 20.08
N THR A 746 -9.29 26.44 21.30
CA THR A 746 -9.71 25.69 22.51
C THR A 746 -9.70 26.49 23.82
N ILE A 747 -10.87 26.92 24.34
CA ILE A 747 -11.10 27.20 25.78
C ILE A 747 -12.63 27.10 26.09
N PRO A 748 -13.14 26.53 27.22
CA PRO A 748 -12.72 25.33 27.99
C PRO A 748 -13.91 24.46 28.51
N ALA A 749 -13.63 23.22 28.91
CA ALA A 749 -14.36 22.57 30.02
C ALA A 749 -13.38 22.39 31.18
N ARG A 750 -13.74 22.93 32.35
CA ARG A 750 -13.03 22.81 33.63
C ARG A 750 -13.12 21.38 34.15
N ASP A 751 -11.99 20.80 34.60
CA ASP A 751 -11.72 20.51 36.01
C ASP A 751 -10.43 19.67 36.20
N ALA A 752 -9.70 19.97 37.28
CA ALA A 752 -8.60 19.21 37.92
C ALA A 752 -7.27 19.01 37.15
N LEU A 753 -6.07 18.99 37.73
CA LEU A 753 -5.47 19.52 38.96
C LEU A 753 -3.93 19.31 38.80
N HIS A 754 -3.14 20.31 39.14
CA HIS A 754 -1.75 20.28 39.66
C HIS A 754 -0.50 19.73 38.90
N VAL A 755 0.42 20.68 38.63
CA VAL A 755 1.86 20.79 39.03
C VAL A 755 2.93 19.88 38.37
N ASN A 756 3.86 20.48 37.60
CA ASN A 756 5.28 20.63 38.01
C ASN A 756 6.14 21.54 37.11
N ARG A 757 7.07 22.26 37.77
CA ARG A 757 8.04 23.25 37.23
C ARG A 757 9.10 22.66 36.27
N PRO A 758 9.68 23.47 35.37
CA PRO A 758 10.93 23.13 34.67
C PRO A 758 12.19 23.56 35.46
N LEU A 759 13.23 22.73 35.40
CA LEU A 759 14.60 23.01 35.88
C LEU A 759 15.44 23.77 34.83
N PRO A 760 16.47 24.54 35.24
CA PRO A 760 17.13 25.54 34.41
C PRO A 760 18.25 25.00 33.49
N ARG A 761 18.54 25.76 32.43
CA ARG A 761 19.62 25.52 31.44
C ARG A 761 21.02 25.60 32.09
N PRO A 762 22.00 24.80 31.65
CA PRO A 762 23.40 24.99 32.01
C PRO A 762 24.12 25.94 31.03
N GLU A 763 24.94 26.83 31.58
CA GLU A 763 25.94 27.62 30.86
C GLU A 763 27.28 26.86 30.71
N PRO A 764 28.18 27.30 29.80
CA PRO A 764 29.27 26.49 29.27
C PRO A 764 30.63 26.73 29.95
N ALA A 765 31.48 25.69 29.99
CA ALA A 765 32.93 25.80 30.18
C ALA A 765 33.56 24.50 29.61
N SER A 766 34.33 24.56 28.53
CA SER A 766 35.79 24.79 28.46
C SER A 766 36.54 23.47 28.24
N ALA A 767 37.27 23.41 27.11
CA ALA A 767 38.27 22.38 26.79
C ALA A 767 39.44 22.41 27.80
N PRO A 768 40.28 21.36 27.89
CA PRO A 768 41.13 20.88 26.79
C PRO A 768 40.69 19.57 26.14
#